data_AF-A0A4Q6A9Z6-F1
#
_entry.id   AF-A0A4Q6A9Z6-F1
#
_cell.length_a   1.000
_cell.length_b   1.000
_cell.length_c   1.000
_cell.angle_alpha   90.00
_cell.angle_beta   90.00
_cell.angle_gamma   90.00
#
_symmetry.space_group_name_H-M   'P 1'
#
loop_
_entity.id
_entity.type
_entity.pdbx_description
1 polymer ?
#
loop_
_entity_poly.entity_id
_entity_poly.type
_entity_poly.pdbx_seq_one_letter_code
_entity_poly.pdbx_strand_id
1 'polypeptide(L)'
;MVLLISGAEWTANSATAKGVPQAVTIQNNTSLNFGASLQYRQANALITIGSGSSLTMSSAVGGDLRIAAGLTNNNTGTGVGLNTNGRALIVQGTGTYTKTGTDNLDYLIFGSANTLTLASGANLNLTNTNAAGCLQFNAAGTLAIGANTVSIVSGGSIMGTASGTIQGSTPATSTLNLLGTATINPGALLTVQPTVNLQLNGGMTITTAGRLNAGFVTINQGGFVATPNPIVYLAASTLVYNNSTGTYGVQATEWPSTTGPVNVTVNANGGTGITFATNNVSARTLTGTLTLNQDLDLSGTGPAAITTLNTVANATATVKGTGNYTQSASGSFTTANTAGINGTLTTSGTKTLPITTSFTFNNATTSQVTGTLLPVTVAGLTINNPTAATGTTISNNALTITGATTLTRGALVLPSAAGNLVTFTGAINTPLSGGTISGSTTSNISTSGGVSGAANGISFTTGAQNLGNWNVNGLDFGSSTPSGLNSAVTVNGTLTQTGAIDLYSTATGALTIANGATYDELANGWYRGAGAFTLSSGATFKINEATGLFADGSSGAVRTTGTKTYSGGASYTFNNTAAQAIGTALDAAGGAGKTGVITGNVVVNGGAGQNLTLNAGTIITINSPGSFTLGTSTTAATLTAPAASIINGSGNVTFLGNG
;
A
#
# COMPACT_ATOMS: atom_id res chain seq x y z
N MET A 1 -12.57 38.63 49.02
CA MET A 1 -13.52 39.08 47.99
C MET A 1 -13.15 40.51 47.63
N VAL A 2 -12.41 40.74 46.55
CA VAL A 2 -12.15 42.10 46.07
C VAL A 2 -13.17 42.35 44.97
N LEU A 3 -14.12 43.24 45.24
CA LEU A 3 -15.09 43.73 44.26
C LEU A 3 -14.34 44.72 43.36
N LEU A 4 -13.81 44.22 42.24
CA LEU A 4 -13.08 45.03 41.26
C LEU A 4 -14.08 45.87 40.46
N ILE A 5 -14.16 47.17 40.75
CA ILE A 5 -14.90 48.12 39.92
C ILE A 5 -14.00 48.46 38.73
N SER A 6 -14.35 47.96 37.55
CA SER A 6 -13.52 47.92 36.33
C SER A 6 -13.03 49.26 35.76
N GLY A 7 -13.38 50.40 36.37
CA GLY A 7 -12.99 51.74 35.91
C GLY A 7 -11.57 52.17 36.26
N ALA A 8 -10.99 51.67 37.36
CA ALA A 8 -9.66 52.12 37.84
C ALA A 8 -8.51 51.13 37.57
N GLU A 9 -8.81 49.83 37.44
CA GLU A 9 -7.80 48.77 37.33
C GLU A 9 -7.58 48.28 35.91
N TRP A 10 -8.58 48.47 35.05
CA TRP A 10 -8.54 48.16 33.63
C TRP A 10 -8.71 49.46 32.84
N THR A 11 -7.59 50.13 32.60
CA THR A 11 -7.54 51.33 31.78
C THR A 11 -7.91 50.99 30.36
N ALA A 12 -8.90 51.73 29.89
CA ALA A 12 -9.44 51.62 28.57
C ALA A 12 -8.45 52.15 27.53
N ASN A 13 -8.38 51.51 26.35
CA ASN A 13 -7.56 51.97 25.21
C ASN A 13 -6.06 52.16 25.53
N SER A 14 -5.49 51.31 26.40
CA SER A 14 -4.06 51.34 26.71
C SER A 14 -3.42 49.97 26.62
N ALA A 15 -2.18 49.92 26.14
CA ALA A 15 -1.35 48.70 26.08
C ALA A 15 -0.24 48.68 27.15
N THR A 16 0.13 49.83 27.73
CA THR A 16 1.31 49.98 28.60
C THR A 16 1.13 50.95 29.77
N ALA A 17 -0.05 51.57 29.95
CA ALA A 17 -0.26 52.52 31.04
C ALA A 17 -0.66 51.84 32.36
N LYS A 18 -0.71 52.66 33.43
CA LYS A 18 -1.38 52.31 34.69
C LYS A 18 -2.77 51.73 34.38
N GLY A 19 -3.08 50.57 34.94
CA GLY A 19 -4.35 49.86 34.70
C GLY A 19 -4.36 48.92 33.49
N VAL A 20 -3.21 48.55 32.93
CA VAL A 20 -3.11 47.38 32.03
C VAL A 20 -2.53 46.23 32.83
N PRO A 21 -3.33 45.29 33.36
CA PRO A 21 -2.81 44.22 34.18
C PRO A 21 -1.84 43.33 33.39
N GLN A 22 -0.82 42.82 34.08
CA GLN A 22 0.06 41.81 33.51
C GLN A 22 -0.69 40.48 33.43
N ALA A 23 -0.89 39.78 34.54
CA ALA A 23 -1.72 38.58 34.62
C ALA A 23 -3.05 38.87 35.35
N VAL A 24 -4.08 38.10 35.04
CA VAL A 24 -5.41 38.24 35.64
C VAL A 24 -5.88 36.87 36.07
N THR A 25 -6.38 36.75 37.30
CA THR A 25 -7.04 35.53 37.79
C THR A 25 -8.41 35.90 38.36
N ILE A 26 -9.46 35.32 37.80
CA ILE A 26 -10.84 35.43 38.28
C ILE A 26 -11.18 34.09 38.93
N GLN A 27 -11.47 34.06 40.22
CA GLN A 27 -11.59 32.81 40.98
C GLN A 27 -12.65 32.91 42.08
N ASN A 28 -12.86 31.84 42.84
CA ASN A 28 -13.80 31.79 43.98
C ASN A 28 -15.25 32.10 43.60
N ASN A 29 -15.70 31.58 42.45
CA ASN A 29 -17.04 31.77 41.92
C ASN A 29 -17.42 33.25 41.75
N THR A 30 -16.48 34.08 41.28
CA THR A 30 -16.72 35.52 41.07
C THR A 30 -16.86 35.85 39.59
N SER A 31 -17.46 37.01 39.31
CA SER A 31 -17.65 37.51 37.95
C SER A 31 -16.94 38.84 37.74
N LEU A 32 -16.15 38.95 36.68
CA LEU A 32 -15.62 40.22 36.17
C LEU A 32 -16.48 40.68 34.99
N ASN A 33 -17.01 41.90 35.06
CA ASN A 33 -17.85 42.49 34.01
C ASN A 33 -17.31 43.87 33.61
N PHE A 34 -17.07 44.08 32.32
CA PHE A 34 -16.59 45.36 31.78
C PHE A 34 -17.70 46.42 31.57
N GLY A 35 -18.97 46.07 31.73
CA GLY A 35 -20.09 47.02 31.58
C GLY A 35 -20.24 47.52 30.14
N ALA A 36 -20.67 48.77 29.97
CA ALA A 36 -20.76 49.41 28.66
C ALA A 36 -19.57 50.34 28.43
N SER A 37 -18.62 49.90 27.60
CA SER A 37 -17.44 50.69 27.20
C SER A 37 -17.14 50.51 25.71
N LEU A 38 -16.85 51.59 25.00
CA LEU A 38 -16.48 51.57 23.58
C LEU A 38 -14.99 51.26 23.34
N GLN A 39 -14.22 51.09 24.42
CA GLN A 39 -12.77 51.00 24.38
C GLN A 39 -12.33 49.61 24.82
N TYR A 40 -11.37 49.06 24.09
CA TYR A 40 -10.82 47.75 24.42
C TYR A 40 -10.16 47.74 25.82
N ARG A 41 -10.07 46.54 26.38
CA ARG A 41 -9.28 46.20 27.57
C ARG A 41 -8.16 45.22 27.18
N GLN A 42 -7.06 45.23 27.92
CA GLN A 42 -5.89 44.41 27.59
C GLN A 42 -5.26 43.80 28.84
N ALA A 43 -4.85 42.53 28.73
CA ALA A 43 -3.92 41.90 29.66
C ALA A 43 -2.65 41.49 28.91
N ASN A 44 -1.49 41.83 29.48
CA ASN A 44 -0.18 41.61 28.84
C ASN A 44 0.41 40.21 29.07
N ALA A 45 -0.19 39.43 29.97
CA ALA A 45 0.12 38.04 30.24
C ALA A 45 -1.18 37.22 30.30
N LEU A 46 -1.14 36.06 30.97
CA LEU A 46 -2.24 35.10 30.97
C LEU A 46 -3.46 35.62 31.75
N ILE A 47 -4.64 35.45 31.17
CA ILE A 47 -5.93 35.56 31.89
C ILE A 47 -6.39 34.16 32.28
N THR A 48 -6.69 33.93 33.56
CA THR A 48 -7.24 32.69 34.07
C THR A 48 -8.63 32.92 34.65
N ILE A 49 -9.62 32.21 34.13
CA ILE A 49 -10.99 32.13 34.65
C ILE A 49 -11.10 30.79 35.38
N GLY A 50 -11.09 30.84 36.70
CA GLY A 50 -11.26 29.69 37.58
C GLY A 50 -12.64 29.06 37.44
N SER A 51 -12.76 27.80 37.86
CA SER A 51 -14.03 27.07 37.85
C SER A 51 -15.10 27.83 38.65
N GLY A 52 -16.32 27.86 38.12
CA GLY A 52 -17.47 28.59 38.65
C GLY A 52 -17.39 30.12 38.55
N SER A 53 -16.30 30.66 38.01
CA SER A 53 -16.09 32.10 37.82
C SER A 53 -16.38 32.51 36.37
N SER A 54 -16.61 33.81 36.12
CA SER A 54 -16.90 34.30 34.77
C SER A 54 -16.24 35.63 34.41
N LEU A 55 -15.96 35.81 33.12
CA LEU A 55 -15.56 37.05 32.48
C LEU A 55 -16.62 37.44 31.45
N THR A 56 -17.20 38.61 31.60
CA THR A 56 -18.17 39.18 30.67
C THR A 56 -17.58 40.45 30.05
N MET A 57 -17.39 40.42 28.73
CA MET A 57 -16.89 41.55 27.95
C MET A 57 -17.95 42.66 27.81
N SER A 58 -17.53 43.81 27.28
CA SER A 58 -18.39 44.98 27.16
C SER A 58 -19.64 44.73 26.33
N SER A 59 -20.78 45.31 26.72
CA SER A 59 -21.97 45.30 25.86
C SER A 59 -21.88 46.30 24.69
N ALA A 60 -21.03 47.33 24.79
CA ALA A 60 -20.89 48.38 23.78
C ALA A 60 -19.81 48.08 22.72
N VAL A 61 -20.07 48.46 21.47
CA VAL A 61 -19.18 48.20 20.31
C VAL A 61 -17.79 48.81 20.52
N GLY A 62 -16.73 48.03 20.27
CA GLY A 62 -15.33 48.44 20.49
C GLY A 62 -14.77 48.10 21.88
N GLY A 63 -15.61 47.66 22.81
CA GLY A 63 -15.20 47.15 24.12
C GLY A 63 -14.61 45.73 24.08
N ASP A 64 -13.69 45.51 23.16
CA ASP A 64 -13.01 44.23 22.89
C ASP A 64 -11.99 43.87 24.00
N LEU A 65 -11.52 42.63 24.00
CA LEU A 65 -10.51 42.13 24.92
C LEU A 65 -9.26 41.73 24.14
N ARG A 66 -8.12 42.33 24.50
CA ARG A 66 -6.81 41.99 23.97
C ARG A 66 -6.07 41.06 24.93
N ILE A 67 -5.51 39.99 24.38
CA ILE A 67 -4.68 39.02 25.11
C ILE A 67 -3.31 38.89 24.46
N ALA A 68 -2.25 38.91 25.27
CA ALA A 68 -0.88 38.76 24.78
C ALA A 68 -0.25 37.38 25.07
N ALA A 69 -0.61 36.71 26.17
CA ALA A 69 -0.06 35.38 26.49
C ALA A 69 -1.10 34.25 26.50
N GLY A 70 -2.34 34.54 26.09
CA GLY A 70 -3.42 33.54 26.01
C GLY A 70 -4.53 33.74 27.04
N LEU A 71 -5.39 32.73 27.16
CA LEU A 71 -6.53 32.70 28.09
C LEU A 71 -6.76 31.26 28.55
N THR A 72 -6.93 31.04 29.85
CA THR A 72 -7.32 29.77 30.44
C THR A 72 -8.72 29.89 31.03
N ASN A 73 -9.66 29.08 30.54
CA ASN A 73 -11.01 28.96 31.06
C ASN A 73 -11.20 27.57 31.68
N ASN A 74 -11.16 27.49 33.01
CA ASN A 74 -11.29 26.25 33.78
C ASN A 74 -12.74 25.82 34.01
N ASN A 75 -13.71 26.50 33.37
CA ASN A 75 -15.10 26.08 33.42
C ASN A 75 -15.38 24.95 32.41
N THR A 76 -16.11 23.95 32.86
CA THR A 76 -16.64 22.88 32.01
C THR A 76 -17.95 23.31 31.36
N GLY A 77 -18.22 22.84 30.15
CA GLY A 77 -19.48 23.10 29.44
C GLY A 77 -19.36 24.20 28.38
N THR A 78 -20.31 24.17 27.43
CA THR A 78 -20.29 25.02 26.24
C THR A 78 -20.60 26.47 26.58
N GLY A 79 -19.68 27.39 26.26
CA GLY A 79 -19.86 28.84 26.48
C GLY A 79 -19.92 29.27 27.95
N VAL A 80 -19.52 28.40 28.88
CA VAL A 80 -19.47 28.72 30.32
C VAL A 80 -18.14 29.40 30.64
N GLY A 81 -18.20 30.48 31.43
CA GLY A 81 -17.01 31.17 31.96
C GLY A 81 -16.57 32.40 31.17
N LEU A 82 -16.70 32.40 29.84
CA LEU A 82 -16.40 33.56 29.00
C LEU A 82 -17.64 33.95 28.20
N ASN A 83 -18.11 35.19 28.36
CA ASN A 83 -19.15 35.78 27.55
C ASN A 83 -18.60 36.98 26.76
N THR A 84 -18.58 36.86 25.44
CA THR A 84 -18.05 37.87 24.53
C THR A 84 -19.00 39.04 24.25
N ASN A 85 -20.31 38.92 24.51
CA ASN A 85 -21.29 40.00 24.31
C ASN A 85 -21.21 40.69 22.92
N GLY A 86 -20.92 39.94 21.85
CA GLY A 86 -20.74 40.52 20.51
C GLY A 86 -19.39 41.22 20.29
N ARG A 87 -18.41 41.01 21.17
CA ARG A 87 -17.08 41.67 21.14
C ARG A 87 -15.98 40.70 20.75
N ALA A 88 -14.86 41.27 20.33
CA ALA A 88 -13.72 40.50 19.84
C ALA A 88 -12.75 40.10 20.94
N LEU A 89 -12.29 38.85 20.88
CA LEU A 89 -11.05 38.43 21.49
C LEU A 89 -9.91 38.68 20.49
N ILE A 90 -9.02 39.60 20.82
CA ILE A 90 -7.93 40.05 19.95
C ILE A 90 -6.60 39.50 20.47
N VAL A 91 -5.93 38.70 19.64
CA VAL A 91 -4.60 38.15 19.89
C VAL A 91 -3.54 39.21 19.55
N GLN A 92 -2.85 39.69 20.57
CA GLN A 92 -1.78 40.70 20.51
C GLN A 92 -0.38 40.13 20.75
N GLY A 93 -0.28 38.87 21.17
CA GLY A 93 0.95 38.17 21.48
C GLY A 93 0.80 36.67 21.28
N THR A 94 1.90 35.94 21.38
CA THR A 94 1.88 34.48 21.26
C THR A 94 1.48 33.84 22.58
N GLY A 95 0.50 32.93 22.53
CA GLY A 95 -0.09 32.36 23.75
C GLY A 95 -0.87 31.08 23.52
N THR A 96 -1.42 30.57 24.63
CA THR A 96 -2.26 29.36 24.62
C THR A 96 -3.68 29.68 25.09
N TYR A 97 -4.68 29.18 24.35
CA TYR A 97 -6.06 29.13 24.78
C TYR A 97 -6.34 27.75 25.40
N THR A 98 -6.67 27.73 26.69
CA THR A 98 -6.95 26.48 27.41
C THR A 98 -8.40 26.44 27.82
N LYS A 99 -9.09 25.35 27.47
CA LYS A 99 -10.42 25.01 27.96
C LYS A 99 -10.64 23.51 27.85
N THR A 100 -11.40 22.94 28.79
CA THR A 100 -11.99 21.62 28.62
C THR A 100 -13.41 21.77 28.06
N GLY A 101 -13.59 21.45 26.77
CA GLY A 101 -14.86 21.60 26.06
C GLY A 101 -14.84 22.78 25.09
N THR A 102 -16.01 23.37 24.83
CA THR A 102 -16.18 24.37 23.75
C THR A 102 -16.51 25.74 24.30
N ASP A 103 -15.76 26.77 23.90
CA ASP A 103 -16.18 28.17 24.15
C ASP A 103 -16.87 28.76 22.93
N ASN A 104 -17.81 29.68 23.17
CA ASN A 104 -18.43 30.48 22.14
C ASN A 104 -17.74 31.84 22.14
N LEU A 105 -17.13 32.21 21.03
CA LEU A 105 -16.60 33.54 20.79
C LEU A 105 -17.40 34.18 19.66
N ASP A 106 -17.70 35.46 19.76
CA ASP A 106 -18.26 36.18 18.61
C ASP A 106 -17.19 36.37 17.54
N TYR A 107 -16.07 37.00 17.93
CA TYR A 107 -14.94 37.24 17.04
C TYR A 107 -13.61 36.79 17.65
N LEU A 108 -12.77 36.18 16.82
CA LEU A 108 -11.36 35.92 17.09
C LEU A 108 -10.51 36.68 16.07
N ILE A 109 -9.68 37.61 16.54
CA ILE A 109 -8.92 38.51 15.67
C ILE A 109 -7.42 38.39 15.97
N PHE A 110 -6.61 38.13 14.96
CA PHE A 110 -5.15 38.26 15.02
C PHE A 110 -4.76 39.69 14.66
N GLY A 111 -4.53 40.52 15.69
CA GLY A 111 -4.16 41.94 15.52
C GLY A 111 -2.66 42.18 15.33
N SER A 112 -1.85 41.14 15.47
CA SER A 112 -0.38 41.17 15.41
C SER A 112 0.14 39.83 14.86
N ALA A 113 1.40 39.80 14.42
CA ALA A 113 1.99 38.61 13.81
C ALA A 113 2.38 37.57 14.88
N ASN A 114 1.39 36.81 15.35
CA ASN A 114 1.52 35.94 16.53
C ASN A 114 0.78 34.61 16.37
N THR A 115 1.08 33.67 17.28
CA THR A 115 0.43 32.36 17.31
C THR A 115 -0.50 32.22 18.52
N LEU A 116 -1.75 31.82 18.29
CA LEU A 116 -2.63 31.32 19.34
C LEU A 116 -2.72 29.80 19.23
N THR A 117 -2.28 29.08 20.26
CA THR A 117 -2.36 27.62 20.32
C THR A 117 -3.56 27.20 21.16
N LEU A 118 -4.40 26.30 20.65
CA LEU A 118 -5.46 25.68 21.44
C LEU A 118 -4.89 24.48 22.19
N ALA A 119 -5.03 24.46 23.52
CA ALA A 119 -4.67 23.29 24.34
C ALA A 119 -5.55 22.08 23.97
N SER A 120 -5.11 20.87 24.32
CA SER A 120 -5.91 19.65 24.04
C SER A 120 -7.29 19.73 24.71
N GLY A 121 -8.35 19.47 23.94
CA GLY A 121 -9.74 19.56 24.37
C GLY A 121 -10.36 20.96 24.30
N ALA A 122 -9.61 21.99 23.87
CA ALA A 122 -10.08 23.37 23.78
C ALA A 122 -10.70 23.66 22.40
N ASN A 123 -12.00 23.38 22.27
CA ASN A 123 -12.75 23.68 21.06
C ASN A 123 -13.28 25.12 21.09
N LEU A 124 -13.49 25.71 19.90
CA LEU A 124 -14.08 27.05 19.76
C LEU A 124 -15.26 27.01 18.78
N ASN A 125 -16.32 27.75 19.09
CA ASN A 125 -17.38 28.12 18.16
C ASN A 125 -17.29 29.63 17.92
N LEU A 126 -17.05 30.01 16.67
CA LEU A 126 -17.07 31.41 16.24
C LEU A 126 -18.48 31.71 15.72
N THR A 127 -19.23 32.48 16.51
CA THR A 127 -20.69 32.58 16.45
C THR A 127 -21.19 33.82 15.72
N ASN A 128 -20.32 34.76 15.38
CA ASN A 128 -20.75 35.96 14.71
C ASN A 128 -21.03 35.73 13.21
N THR A 129 -22.17 36.23 12.73
CA THR A 129 -22.63 36.11 11.34
C THR A 129 -22.55 37.43 10.57
N ASN A 130 -21.94 38.46 11.15
CA ASN A 130 -21.77 39.75 10.51
C ASN A 130 -20.72 39.66 9.40
N ALA A 131 -20.86 40.52 8.39
CA ALA A 131 -19.96 40.63 7.26
C ALA A 131 -18.51 41.01 7.64
N ALA A 132 -18.24 41.39 8.89
CA ALA A 132 -16.91 41.74 9.37
C ALA A 132 -15.96 40.53 9.58
N GLY A 133 -16.48 39.29 9.57
CA GLY A 133 -15.66 38.09 9.78
C GLY A 133 -15.50 37.71 11.24
N CYS A 134 -15.99 36.55 11.62
CA CYS A 134 -15.86 35.97 12.96
C CYS A 134 -14.43 35.44 13.25
N LEU A 135 -13.66 35.13 12.20
CA LEU A 135 -12.21 34.88 12.29
C LEU A 135 -11.49 35.89 11.41
N GLN A 136 -10.53 36.63 11.97
CA GLN A 136 -9.81 37.68 11.24
C GLN A 136 -8.30 37.57 11.38
N PHE A 137 -7.58 37.74 10.27
CA PHE A 137 -6.13 37.90 10.21
C PHE A 137 -5.76 39.32 9.76
N ASN A 138 -5.78 40.27 10.70
CA ASN A 138 -5.43 41.67 10.42
C ASN A 138 -3.91 41.90 10.41
N ALA A 139 -3.16 40.97 10.98
CA ALA A 139 -1.73 40.80 10.83
C ALA A 139 -1.39 39.32 10.56
N ALA A 140 -0.16 39.06 10.12
CA ALA A 140 0.30 37.73 9.73
C ALA A 140 0.33 36.74 10.92
N GLY A 141 -0.79 36.07 11.20
CA GLY A 141 -0.99 35.27 12.41
C GLY A 141 -1.17 33.78 12.14
N THR A 142 -1.02 32.99 13.20
CA THR A 142 -1.25 31.54 13.16
C THR A 142 -2.26 31.13 14.23
N LEU A 143 -3.33 30.46 13.80
CA LEU A 143 -4.23 29.72 14.69
C LEU A 143 -3.79 28.25 14.69
N ALA A 144 -3.12 27.83 15.76
CA ALA A 144 -2.69 26.44 15.96
C ALA A 144 -3.76 25.67 16.74
N ILE A 145 -4.64 24.98 16.02
CA ILE A 145 -5.81 24.33 16.62
C ILE A 145 -5.49 23.00 17.30
N GLY A 146 -4.28 22.43 17.16
CA GLY A 146 -3.94 21.14 17.77
C GLY A 146 -4.95 20.05 17.36
N ALA A 147 -5.23 19.07 18.20
CA ALA A 147 -6.27 18.06 17.97
C ALA A 147 -7.68 18.55 18.39
N ASN A 148 -8.04 19.78 18.04
CA ASN A 148 -9.31 20.41 18.41
C ASN A 148 -10.14 20.82 17.19
N THR A 149 -11.39 21.19 17.44
CA THR A 149 -12.32 21.75 16.45
C THR A 149 -12.53 23.24 16.67
N VAL A 150 -12.41 24.02 15.59
CA VAL A 150 -12.90 25.39 15.51
C VAL A 150 -14.06 25.42 14.53
N SER A 151 -15.25 25.77 15.00
CA SER A 151 -16.45 25.83 14.17
C SER A 151 -16.79 27.27 13.78
N ILE A 152 -17.07 27.49 12.51
CA ILE A 152 -17.67 28.73 12.00
C ILE A 152 -19.16 28.46 11.79
N VAL A 153 -20.02 29.25 12.45
CA VAL A 153 -21.47 29.09 12.30
C VAL A 153 -21.94 29.46 10.89
N SER A 154 -23.15 29.03 10.53
CA SER A 154 -23.78 29.42 9.26
C SER A 154 -23.92 30.95 9.18
N GLY A 155 -23.59 31.53 8.03
CA GLY A 155 -23.48 32.98 7.82
C GLY A 155 -22.16 33.59 8.29
N GLY A 156 -21.31 32.84 9.01
CA GLY A 156 -20.00 33.32 9.47
C GLY A 156 -19.00 33.50 8.32
N SER A 157 -17.97 34.31 8.56
CA SER A 157 -16.91 34.54 7.57
C SER A 157 -15.50 34.57 8.17
N ILE A 158 -14.51 34.24 7.33
CA ILE A 158 -13.08 34.37 7.60
C ILE A 158 -12.53 35.50 6.75
N MET A 159 -11.91 36.49 7.38
CA MET A 159 -11.44 37.72 6.75
C MET A 159 -10.05 38.13 7.24
N GLY A 160 -9.56 39.27 6.76
CA GLY A 160 -8.32 39.87 7.25
C GLY A 160 -7.55 40.59 6.16
N THR A 161 -6.75 41.59 6.50
CA THR A 161 -5.90 42.31 5.55
C THR A 161 -4.52 41.66 5.33
N ALA A 162 -4.14 40.72 6.19
CA ALA A 162 -2.85 40.05 6.19
C ALA A 162 -3.02 38.53 6.00
N SER A 163 -1.90 37.85 5.72
CA SER A 163 -1.94 36.39 5.55
C SER A 163 -2.31 35.70 6.86
N GLY A 164 -3.00 34.57 6.76
CA GLY A 164 -3.36 33.76 7.91
C GLY A 164 -2.90 32.33 7.72
N THR A 165 -2.45 31.70 8.79
CA THR A 165 -2.20 30.24 8.81
C THR A 165 -3.11 29.59 9.85
N ILE A 166 -3.74 28.49 9.45
CA ILE A 166 -4.44 27.59 10.37
C ILE A 166 -3.71 26.24 10.30
N GLN A 167 -3.20 25.80 11.45
CA GLN A 167 -2.39 24.59 11.54
C GLN A 167 -2.90 23.65 12.65
N GLY A 168 -2.75 22.35 12.43
CA GLY A 168 -3.18 21.31 13.34
C GLY A 168 -2.05 20.34 13.65
N SER A 169 -2.39 19.27 14.38
CA SER A 169 -1.48 18.16 14.64
C SER A 169 -1.67 17.04 13.62
N THR A 170 -2.92 16.72 13.28
CA THR A 170 -3.29 15.68 12.31
C THR A 170 -4.67 15.99 11.73
N PRO A 171 -4.92 15.81 10.41
CA PRO A 171 -6.18 16.25 9.81
C PRO A 171 -7.41 15.50 10.34
N ALA A 172 -7.25 14.25 10.81
CA ALA A 172 -8.36 13.49 11.38
C ALA A 172 -8.90 14.05 12.71
N THR A 173 -8.12 14.87 13.44
CA THR A 173 -8.50 15.40 14.76
C THR A 173 -8.46 16.93 14.85
N SER A 174 -7.79 17.59 13.90
CA SER A 174 -7.71 19.04 13.77
C SER A 174 -8.73 19.53 12.75
N THR A 175 -9.87 20.05 13.19
CA THR A 175 -10.97 20.41 12.27
C THR A 175 -11.28 21.90 12.28
N LEU A 176 -11.26 22.52 11.10
CA LEU A 176 -11.93 23.80 10.85
C LEU A 176 -13.29 23.50 10.22
N ASN A 177 -14.35 23.66 10.99
CA ASN A 177 -15.68 23.16 10.67
C ASN A 177 -16.61 24.29 10.22
N LEU A 178 -17.00 24.33 8.94
CA LEU A 178 -17.98 25.28 8.43
C LEU A 178 -19.37 24.64 8.56
N LEU A 179 -20.13 25.06 9.57
CA LEU A 179 -21.40 24.40 9.96
C LEU A 179 -22.55 24.64 8.97
N GLY A 180 -22.46 25.68 8.16
CA GLY A 180 -23.45 26.02 7.15
C GLY A 180 -22.82 26.86 6.06
N THR A 181 -23.56 27.82 5.52
CA THR A 181 -22.98 28.72 4.53
C THR A 181 -21.89 29.59 5.16
N ALA A 182 -20.73 29.73 4.53
CA ALA A 182 -19.64 30.54 5.05
C ALA A 182 -18.91 31.29 3.94
N THR A 183 -18.33 32.44 4.27
CA THR A 183 -17.57 33.26 3.32
C THR A 183 -16.10 33.33 3.71
N ILE A 184 -15.20 33.04 2.77
CA ILE A 184 -13.76 33.26 2.90
C ILE A 184 -13.40 34.47 2.03
N ASN A 185 -13.18 35.60 2.70
CA ASN A 185 -12.84 36.88 2.10
C ASN A 185 -11.59 37.53 2.74
N PRO A 186 -10.44 36.85 2.76
CA PRO A 186 -9.22 37.48 3.22
C PRO A 186 -8.66 38.39 2.10
N GLY A 187 -8.28 39.61 2.48
CA GLY A 187 -7.52 40.54 1.64
C GLY A 187 -6.11 40.05 1.31
N ALA A 188 -5.61 39.02 2.01
CA ALA A 188 -4.38 38.30 1.68
C ALA A 188 -4.60 36.78 1.71
N LEU A 189 -3.53 36.00 1.53
CA LEU A 189 -3.64 34.53 1.45
C LEU A 189 -3.97 33.91 2.82
N LEU A 190 -5.03 33.11 2.89
CA LEU A 190 -5.30 32.19 3.98
C LEU A 190 -4.78 30.79 3.62
N THR A 191 -3.97 30.19 4.49
CA THR A 191 -3.44 28.83 4.33
C THR A 191 -3.98 27.93 5.44
N VAL A 192 -4.73 26.90 5.05
CA VAL A 192 -5.15 25.79 5.90
C VAL A 192 -4.22 24.61 5.62
N GLN A 193 -3.35 24.29 6.57
CA GLN A 193 -2.31 23.27 6.40
C GLN A 193 -2.90 21.87 6.18
N PRO A 194 -2.16 20.92 5.56
CA PRO A 194 -2.60 19.52 5.41
C PRO A 194 -2.86 18.81 6.74
N THR A 195 -2.40 19.37 7.85
CA THR A 195 -2.69 18.87 9.20
C THR A 195 -4.04 19.31 9.75
N VAL A 196 -4.85 20.08 8.99
CA VAL A 196 -6.19 20.54 9.36
C VAL A 196 -7.19 20.08 8.31
N ASN A 197 -8.28 19.44 8.75
CA ASN A 197 -9.43 19.16 7.91
C ASN A 197 -10.34 20.40 7.82
N LEU A 198 -10.38 21.02 6.64
CA LEU A 198 -11.40 22.01 6.30
C LEU A 198 -12.68 21.26 5.94
N GLN A 199 -13.62 21.22 6.88
CA GLN A 199 -14.87 20.48 6.76
C GLN A 199 -16.01 21.41 6.35
N LEU A 200 -16.71 21.05 5.28
CA LEU A 200 -17.81 21.81 4.70
C LEU A 200 -19.12 21.05 4.90
N ASN A 201 -19.99 21.57 5.77
CA ASN A 201 -21.36 21.05 5.96
C ASN A 201 -22.41 21.93 5.24
N GLY A 202 -21.99 23.04 4.65
CA GLY A 202 -22.79 23.93 3.81
C GLY A 202 -21.93 24.59 2.72
N GLY A 203 -22.50 25.56 2.02
CA GLY A 203 -21.81 26.25 0.93
C GLY A 203 -20.69 27.18 1.40
N MET A 204 -19.50 27.08 0.82
CA MET A 204 -18.41 28.04 1.04
C MET A 204 -18.22 28.93 -0.18
N THR A 205 -18.25 30.25 0.02
CA THR A 205 -17.91 31.22 -1.03
C THR A 205 -16.50 31.77 -0.80
N ILE A 206 -15.64 31.66 -1.81
CA ILE A 206 -14.35 32.34 -1.86
C ILE A 206 -14.53 33.60 -2.69
N THR A 207 -14.32 34.78 -2.11
CA THR A 207 -14.62 36.05 -2.81
C THR A 207 -13.52 36.47 -3.79
N THR A 208 -12.28 36.04 -3.57
CA THR A 208 -11.11 36.43 -4.37
C THR A 208 -10.30 35.20 -4.77
N ALA A 209 -10.02 35.06 -6.07
CA ALA A 209 -9.23 33.94 -6.59
C ALA A 209 -7.84 33.83 -5.94
N GLY A 210 -7.39 32.60 -5.68
CA GLY A 210 -6.05 32.34 -5.14
C GLY A 210 -5.84 32.74 -3.69
N ARG A 211 -6.91 33.02 -2.93
CA ARG A 211 -6.83 33.47 -1.52
C ARG A 211 -7.07 32.39 -0.48
N LEU A 212 -7.37 31.17 -0.89
CA LEU A 212 -7.46 30.01 -0.02
C LEU A 212 -6.56 28.91 -0.54
N ASN A 213 -5.55 28.58 0.27
CA ASN A 213 -4.77 27.36 0.13
C ASN A 213 -5.26 26.32 1.13
N ALA A 214 -5.56 25.10 0.69
CA ALA A 214 -6.02 24.02 1.56
C ALA A 214 -5.26 22.71 1.31
N GLY A 215 -4.86 22.06 2.40
CA GLY A 215 -4.20 20.75 2.35
C GLY A 215 -5.16 19.56 2.46
N PHE A 216 -6.17 19.64 3.32
CA PHE A 216 -7.15 18.57 3.50
C PHE A 216 -8.57 19.15 3.55
N VAL A 217 -9.44 18.73 2.65
CA VAL A 217 -10.81 19.26 2.52
C VAL A 217 -11.79 18.11 2.56
N THR A 218 -12.84 18.22 3.39
CA THR A 218 -13.96 17.29 3.42
C THR A 218 -15.25 18.00 3.04
N ILE A 219 -15.92 17.51 2.01
CA ILE A 219 -17.26 17.94 1.59
C ILE A 219 -18.27 16.95 2.16
N ASN A 220 -18.99 17.34 3.20
CA ASN A 220 -20.06 16.52 3.76
C ASN A 220 -21.38 16.72 2.99
N GLN A 221 -22.41 15.97 3.38
CA GLN A 221 -23.78 16.19 2.92
C GLN A 221 -24.18 17.66 3.07
N GLY A 222 -24.58 18.29 1.96
CA GLY A 222 -24.98 19.71 1.91
C GLY A 222 -23.82 20.70 1.75
N GLY A 223 -22.57 20.26 1.94
CA GLY A 223 -21.37 21.04 1.66
C GLY A 223 -21.18 21.29 0.17
N PHE A 224 -20.59 22.42 -0.21
CA PHE A 224 -20.10 22.69 -1.57
C PHE A 224 -19.19 23.93 -1.59
N VAL A 225 -18.45 24.16 -2.68
CA VAL A 225 -17.71 25.41 -2.89
C VAL A 225 -18.40 26.22 -3.99
N ALA A 226 -18.94 27.38 -3.65
CA ALA A 226 -19.66 28.23 -4.59
C ALA A 226 -18.72 28.87 -5.63
N THR A 227 -19.29 29.23 -6.79
CA THR A 227 -18.63 30.00 -7.84
C THR A 227 -18.36 31.46 -7.43
N PRO A 228 -17.39 32.15 -8.07
CA PRO A 228 -16.56 31.69 -9.19
C PRO A 228 -15.17 31.16 -8.80
N ASN A 229 -14.72 31.39 -7.57
CA ASN A 229 -13.31 31.21 -7.23
C ASN A 229 -13.04 29.81 -6.66
N PRO A 230 -12.07 29.06 -7.21
CA PRO A 230 -11.75 27.72 -6.75
C PRO A 230 -10.85 27.72 -5.50
N ILE A 231 -10.84 26.58 -4.80
CA ILE A 231 -9.79 26.26 -3.81
C ILE A 231 -8.44 26.08 -4.54
N VAL A 232 -7.35 26.58 -3.95
CA VAL A 232 -6.01 26.21 -4.38
C VAL A 232 -5.51 25.09 -3.46
N TYR A 233 -5.26 23.91 -4.00
CA TYR A 233 -4.79 22.80 -3.18
C TYR A 233 -3.27 22.81 -3.01
N LEU A 234 -2.81 22.51 -1.80
CA LEU A 234 -1.40 22.37 -1.47
C LEU A 234 -0.80 21.07 -2.03
N ALA A 235 0.53 20.93 -1.96
CA ALA A 235 1.21 19.67 -2.22
C ALA A 235 0.72 18.56 -1.26
N ALA A 236 0.66 17.31 -1.75
CA ALA A 236 0.15 16.15 -1.02
C ALA A 236 -1.30 16.30 -0.49
N SER A 237 -2.08 17.22 -1.06
CA SER A 237 -3.42 17.51 -0.60
C SER A 237 -4.42 16.38 -0.82
N THR A 238 -5.51 16.39 -0.05
CA THR A 238 -6.60 15.42 -0.17
C THR A 238 -7.95 16.13 -0.16
N LEU A 239 -8.83 15.72 -1.07
CA LEU A 239 -10.24 16.07 -1.08
C LEU A 239 -11.07 14.81 -0.78
N VAL A 240 -11.97 14.89 0.20
CA VAL A 240 -12.88 13.81 0.57
C VAL A 240 -14.32 14.24 0.30
N TYR A 241 -15.03 13.48 -0.51
CA TYR A 241 -16.49 13.57 -0.60
C TYR A 241 -17.10 12.60 0.40
N ASN A 242 -17.69 13.14 1.46
CA ASN A 242 -18.27 12.40 2.58
C ASN A 242 -19.79 12.58 2.63
N ASN A 243 -20.47 12.06 1.61
CA ASN A 243 -21.91 12.25 1.45
C ASN A 243 -22.70 11.07 2.03
N SER A 244 -23.74 11.32 2.82
CA SER A 244 -24.53 10.25 3.45
C SER A 244 -25.68 9.72 2.59
N THR A 245 -26.17 10.49 1.61
CA THR A 245 -27.31 10.08 0.76
C THR A 245 -27.21 10.61 -0.68
N GLY A 246 -27.70 9.84 -1.65
CA GLY A 246 -27.74 10.24 -3.07
C GLY A 246 -26.37 10.38 -3.74
N THR A 247 -26.37 10.89 -4.98
CA THR A 247 -25.15 11.20 -5.74
C THR A 247 -24.80 12.68 -5.58
N TYR A 248 -23.57 12.97 -5.17
CA TYR A 248 -23.11 14.34 -5.02
C TYR A 248 -22.58 14.91 -6.35
N GLY A 249 -23.04 16.10 -6.74
CA GLY A 249 -22.60 16.76 -7.97
C GLY A 249 -21.30 17.54 -7.76
N VAL A 250 -20.23 17.13 -8.45
CA VAL A 250 -18.90 17.76 -8.33
C VAL A 250 -18.92 19.17 -8.92
N GLN A 251 -18.38 20.16 -8.22
CA GLN A 251 -18.19 21.54 -8.73
C GLN A 251 -16.77 21.78 -9.24
N ALA A 252 -16.64 22.66 -10.24
CA ALA A 252 -15.31 23.03 -10.76
C ALA A 252 -14.47 23.83 -9.75
N THR A 253 -15.10 24.46 -8.77
CA THR A 253 -14.49 25.27 -7.71
C THR A 253 -13.95 24.45 -6.54
N GLU A 254 -14.59 23.34 -6.21
CA GLU A 254 -14.11 22.43 -5.15
C GLU A 254 -13.06 21.45 -5.67
N TRP A 255 -13.15 21.05 -6.95
CA TRP A 255 -12.15 20.26 -7.66
C TRP A 255 -11.77 20.98 -8.95
N PRO A 256 -10.84 21.93 -8.92
CA PRO A 256 -10.35 22.62 -10.11
C PRO A 256 -9.40 21.75 -10.94
N SER A 257 -9.26 22.07 -12.24
CA SER A 257 -8.42 21.32 -13.17
C SER A 257 -6.92 21.65 -13.08
N THR A 258 -6.56 22.88 -12.69
CA THR A 258 -5.15 23.34 -12.65
C THR A 258 -4.56 23.42 -11.25
N THR A 259 -5.39 23.65 -10.24
CA THR A 259 -5.00 23.74 -8.83
C THR A 259 -5.65 22.65 -7.98
N GLY A 260 -5.97 21.51 -8.60
CA GLY A 260 -6.74 20.43 -8.01
C GLY A 260 -6.00 19.66 -6.90
N PRO A 261 -6.74 18.85 -6.12
CA PRO A 261 -6.17 18.02 -5.07
C PRO A 261 -5.23 16.96 -5.65
N VAL A 262 -4.23 16.54 -4.86
CA VAL A 262 -3.34 15.43 -5.23
C VAL A 262 -4.06 14.08 -5.09
N ASN A 263 -4.84 13.92 -4.01
CA ASN A 263 -5.61 12.72 -3.71
C ASN A 263 -7.11 13.05 -3.63
N VAL A 264 -7.96 12.12 -4.05
CA VAL A 264 -9.40 12.22 -3.88
C VAL A 264 -9.92 10.94 -3.25
N THR A 265 -10.79 11.07 -2.24
CA THR A 265 -11.54 9.96 -1.68
C THR A 265 -13.03 10.19 -1.89
N VAL A 266 -13.70 9.22 -2.51
CA VAL A 266 -15.15 9.16 -2.65
C VAL A 266 -15.69 8.23 -1.56
N ASN A 267 -16.09 8.81 -0.43
CA ASN A 267 -16.59 8.11 0.74
C ASN A 267 -18.08 8.41 0.96
N ALA A 268 -18.97 7.84 0.14
CA ALA A 268 -20.40 8.08 0.35
C ALA A 268 -21.01 7.07 1.34
N ASN A 269 -20.99 7.39 2.64
CA ASN A 269 -21.51 6.59 3.76
C ASN A 269 -23.05 6.43 3.69
N GLY A 270 -23.56 5.70 2.69
CA GLY A 270 -24.98 5.55 2.38
C GLY A 270 -25.45 6.24 1.09
N GLY A 271 -24.61 7.12 0.50
CA GLY A 271 -24.85 7.72 -0.81
C GLY A 271 -24.39 6.84 -1.97
N THR A 272 -24.73 7.22 -3.20
CA THR A 272 -24.37 6.47 -4.43
C THR A 272 -23.04 6.89 -5.03
N GLY A 273 -22.36 7.91 -4.46
CA GLY A 273 -21.05 8.38 -4.92
C GLY A 273 -21.06 9.84 -5.38
N ILE A 274 -20.24 10.17 -6.38
CA ILE A 274 -20.16 11.51 -6.98
C ILE A 274 -20.38 11.48 -8.51
N THR A 275 -20.80 12.60 -9.10
CA THR A 275 -21.00 12.72 -10.56
C THR A 275 -20.44 14.02 -11.12
N PHE A 276 -19.88 13.96 -12.33
CA PHE A 276 -19.45 15.11 -13.10
C PHE A 276 -20.60 15.75 -13.90
N ALA A 277 -21.73 15.05 -14.07
CA ALA A 277 -22.81 15.51 -14.95
C ALA A 277 -23.51 16.76 -14.43
N THR A 278 -23.77 16.82 -13.12
CA THR A 278 -24.58 17.89 -12.53
C THR A 278 -24.04 19.29 -12.85
N ASN A 279 -22.72 19.44 -12.94
CA ASN A 279 -22.08 20.74 -13.18
C ASN A 279 -21.15 20.76 -14.40
N ASN A 280 -21.28 19.78 -15.31
CA ASN A 280 -20.49 19.66 -16.55
C ASN A 280 -18.98 19.87 -16.35
N VAL A 281 -18.44 19.11 -15.39
CA VAL A 281 -17.05 19.21 -14.99
C VAL A 281 -16.12 18.72 -16.12
N SER A 282 -15.15 19.55 -16.49
CA SER A 282 -14.11 19.21 -17.48
C SER A 282 -13.14 18.14 -16.95
N ALA A 283 -12.18 17.73 -17.78
CA ALA A 283 -11.15 16.75 -17.39
C ALA A 283 -10.45 17.10 -16.07
N ARG A 284 -10.13 16.07 -15.27
CA ARG A 284 -9.41 16.16 -14.00
C ARG A 284 -8.18 15.26 -14.01
N THR A 285 -7.15 15.69 -13.30
CA THR A 285 -5.90 14.94 -13.14
C THR A 285 -5.56 14.86 -11.65
N LEU A 286 -5.25 13.65 -11.19
CA LEU A 286 -4.72 13.37 -9.86
C LEU A 286 -3.31 12.84 -10.01
N THR A 287 -2.35 13.56 -9.46
CA THR A 287 -0.95 13.11 -9.38
C THR A 287 -0.72 12.11 -8.25
N GLY A 288 -1.71 11.93 -7.36
CA GLY A 288 -1.73 10.92 -6.31
C GLY A 288 -2.83 9.88 -6.53
N THR A 289 -3.59 9.60 -5.47
CA THR A 289 -4.51 8.45 -5.40
C THR A 289 -5.97 8.86 -5.49
N LEU A 290 -6.72 8.17 -6.34
CA LEU A 290 -8.18 8.10 -6.31
C LEU A 290 -8.60 6.90 -5.46
N THR A 291 -9.26 7.16 -4.33
CA THR A 291 -9.84 6.13 -3.47
C THR A 291 -11.35 6.12 -3.64
N LEU A 292 -11.89 4.98 -4.07
CA LEU A 292 -13.31 4.78 -4.34
C LEU A 292 -13.89 3.81 -3.31
N ASN A 293 -14.59 4.37 -2.33
CA ASN A 293 -15.46 3.57 -1.47
C ASN A 293 -16.88 3.52 -2.03
N GLN A 294 -17.22 4.36 -3.02
CA GLN A 294 -18.50 4.40 -3.74
C GLN A 294 -18.26 4.86 -5.19
N ASP A 295 -19.33 5.00 -6.00
CA ASP A 295 -19.18 5.28 -7.42
C ASP A 295 -18.62 6.68 -7.75
N LEU A 296 -17.91 6.74 -8.87
CA LEU A 296 -17.58 7.95 -9.60
C LEU A 296 -18.25 7.88 -10.97
N ASP A 297 -19.23 8.75 -11.21
CA ASP A 297 -19.91 8.87 -12.50
C ASP A 297 -19.30 9.98 -13.35
N LEU A 298 -18.61 9.59 -14.41
CA LEU A 298 -18.00 10.48 -15.41
C LEU A 298 -19.00 10.81 -16.54
N SER A 299 -20.27 11.05 -16.21
CA SER A 299 -21.26 11.55 -17.16
C SER A 299 -21.20 13.09 -17.24
N GLY A 300 -21.81 13.67 -18.28
CA GLY A 300 -21.88 15.13 -18.50
C GLY A 300 -21.79 15.52 -19.96
N THR A 301 -22.17 16.75 -20.30
CA THR A 301 -22.12 17.25 -21.68
C THR A 301 -20.73 17.76 -22.09
N GLY A 302 -19.80 17.86 -21.14
CA GLY A 302 -18.39 18.19 -21.40
C GLY A 302 -17.52 16.94 -21.61
N PRO A 303 -16.22 17.10 -21.95
CA PRO A 303 -15.26 16.00 -21.98
C PRO A 303 -14.95 15.55 -20.54
N ALA A 304 -15.93 14.93 -19.89
CA ALA A 304 -15.76 14.34 -18.57
C ALA A 304 -14.64 13.31 -18.68
N ALA A 305 -13.57 13.53 -17.94
CA ALA A 305 -12.42 12.63 -17.95
C ALA A 305 -11.70 12.69 -16.61
N ILE A 306 -11.12 11.57 -16.21
CA ILE A 306 -10.24 11.49 -15.05
C ILE A 306 -8.94 10.81 -15.44
N THR A 307 -7.83 11.43 -15.05
CA THR A 307 -6.48 10.86 -15.11
C THR A 307 -5.98 10.67 -13.69
N THR A 308 -5.50 9.47 -13.34
CA THR A 308 -5.05 9.15 -11.97
C THR A 308 -3.67 8.51 -11.98
N LEU A 309 -2.82 8.82 -11.00
CA LEU A 309 -1.59 8.05 -10.80
C LEU A 309 -1.87 6.72 -10.10
N ASN A 310 -2.70 6.71 -9.06
CA ASN A 310 -3.13 5.48 -8.38
C ASN A 310 -4.65 5.43 -8.28
N THR A 311 -5.21 4.22 -8.35
CA THR A 311 -6.62 3.97 -8.09
C THR A 311 -6.76 2.83 -7.09
N VAL A 312 -7.60 3.03 -6.09
CA VAL A 312 -7.98 2.03 -5.08
C VAL A 312 -9.49 1.98 -5.04
N ALA A 313 -10.09 0.84 -5.39
CA ALA A 313 -11.54 0.65 -5.37
C ALA A 313 -11.95 -0.48 -4.43
N ASN A 314 -12.99 -0.24 -3.63
CA ASN A 314 -13.60 -1.30 -2.83
C ASN A 314 -14.43 -2.27 -3.71
N ALA A 315 -15.13 -3.22 -3.08
CA ALA A 315 -15.80 -4.30 -3.78
C ALA A 315 -17.01 -3.86 -4.62
N THR A 316 -17.61 -2.71 -4.31
CA THR A 316 -18.86 -2.25 -4.94
C THR A 316 -18.69 -0.98 -5.76
N ALA A 317 -17.58 -0.26 -5.57
CA ALA A 317 -17.35 1.01 -6.22
C ALA A 317 -17.03 0.84 -7.71
N THR A 318 -17.57 1.76 -8.51
CA THR A 318 -17.40 1.79 -9.96
C THR A 318 -17.05 3.19 -10.48
N VAL A 319 -16.27 3.24 -11.55
CA VAL A 319 -16.12 4.40 -12.43
C VAL A 319 -17.01 4.17 -13.64
N LYS A 320 -18.08 4.93 -13.76
CA LYS A 320 -19.13 4.77 -14.79
C LYS A 320 -19.34 6.05 -15.60
N GLY A 321 -20.37 6.08 -16.45
CA GLY A 321 -20.72 7.24 -17.25
C GLY A 321 -20.17 7.20 -18.67
N THR A 322 -20.19 8.32 -19.38
CA THR A 322 -19.76 8.43 -20.79
C THR A 322 -18.32 8.92 -20.96
N GLY A 323 -17.70 9.37 -19.88
CA GLY A 323 -16.39 10.03 -19.87
C GLY A 323 -15.19 9.09 -19.87
N ASN A 324 -14.00 9.64 -20.12
CA ASN A 324 -12.78 8.85 -20.26
C ASN A 324 -12.11 8.58 -18.92
N TYR A 325 -11.56 7.38 -18.75
CA TYR A 325 -10.70 7.03 -17.62
C TYR A 325 -9.28 6.76 -18.13
N THR A 326 -8.29 7.42 -17.53
CA THR A 326 -6.87 7.20 -17.83
C THR A 326 -6.10 6.91 -16.54
N GLN A 327 -5.37 5.80 -16.53
CA GLN A 327 -4.30 5.56 -15.55
C GLN A 327 -3.00 6.16 -16.10
N SER A 328 -2.28 6.92 -15.29
CA SER A 328 -0.94 7.39 -15.63
C SER A 328 0.05 6.22 -15.62
N ALA A 329 1.08 6.33 -16.46
CA ALA A 329 2.17 5.36 -16.50
C ALA A 329 2.85 5.20 -15.12
N SER A 330 3.33 3.99 -14.83
CA SER A 330 4.01 3.63 -13.58
C SER A 330 3.15 3.75 -12.32
N GLY A 331 1.85 3.95 -12.48
CA GLY A 331 0.86 3.96 -11.42
C GLY A 331 0.49 2.58 -10.88
N SER A 332 -0.44 2.56 -9.93
CA SER A 332 -1.04 1.33 -9.41
C SER A 332 -2.57 1.33 -9.54
N PHE A 333 -3.14 0.16 -9.85
CA PHE A 333 -4.57 -0.06 -9.88
C PHE A 333 -4.95 -1.20 -8.94
N THR A 334 -5.59 -0.86 -7.83
CA THR A 334 -6.05 -1.80 -6.81
C THR A 334 -7.56 -1.91 -6.84
N THR A 335 -8.09 -3.13 -6.90
CA THR A 335 -9.54 -3.36 -6.88
C THR A 335 -9.93 -4.58 -6.07
N ALA A 336 -10.97 -4.38 -5.25
CA ALA A 336 -11.69 -5.44 -4.57
C ALA A 336 -12.98 -5.84 -5.32
N ASN A 337 -13.28 -5.29 -6.50
CA ASN A 337 -14.52 -5.59 -7.22
C ASN A 337 -14.53 -7.04 -7.74
N THR A 338 -15.64 -7.76 -7.58
CA THR A 338 -15.77 -9.17 -7.98
C THR A 338 -15.55 -9.40 -9.48
N ALA A 339 -16.00 -8.45 -10.31
CA ALA A 339 -15.78 -8.44 -11.75
C ALA A 339 -14.43 -7.80 -12.16
N GLY A 340 -13.54 -7.57 -11.18
CA GLY A 340 -12.19 -7.05 -11.40
C GLY A 340 -12.15 -5.64 -11.94
N ILE A 341 -11.26 -5.43 -12.92
CA ILE A 341 -11.10 -4.14 -13.58
C ILE A 341 -12.37 -3.79 -14.37
N ASN A 342 -13.04 -4.76 -14.99
CA ASN A 342 -14.29 -4.54 -15.74
C ASN A 342 -15.44 -4.08 -14.83
N GLY A 343 -15.52 -4.63 -13.62
CA GLY A 343 -16.49 -4.17 -12.62
C GLY A 343 -16.15 -2.79 -12.06
N THR A 344 -14.86 -2.49 -11.91
CA THR A 344 -14.41 -1.18 -11.43
C THR A 344 -14.55 -0.09 -12.49
N LEU A 345 -14.31 -0.40 -13.76
CA LEU A 345 -14.31 0.55 -14.87
C LEU A 345 -15.41 0.20 -15.87
N THR A 346 -16.62 0.68 -15.60
CA THR A 346 -17.83 0.43 -16.41
C THR A 346 -18.20 1.60 -17.31
N THR A 347 -17.44 2.70 -17.29
CA THR A 347 -17.64 3.84 -18.21
C THR A 347 -17.74 3.38 -19.68
N SER A 348 -18.57 4.01 -20.51
CA SER A 348 -18.61 3.76 -21.96
C SER A 348 -17.52 4.53 -22.71
N GLY A 349 -16.86 5.49 -22.07
CA GLY A 349 -15.74 6.22 -22.64
C GLY A 349 -14.47 5.37 -22.78
N THR A 350 -13.42 5.99 -23.33
CA THR A 350 -12.10 5.37 -23.49
C THR A 350 -11.51 5.05 -22.13
N LYS A 351 -10.97 3.83 -21.99
CA LYS A 351 -10.26 3.35 -20.79
C LYS A 351 -8.81 3.10 -21.16
N THR A 352 -7.91 3.87 -20.58
CA THR A 352 -6.48 3.76 -20.85
C THR A 352 -5.78 3.20 -19.62
N LEU A 353 -5.21 2.00 -19.75
CA LEU A 353 -4.42 1.32 -18.73
C LEU A 353 -3.04 0.99 -19.30
N PRO A 354 -1.99 1.79 -18.98
CA PRO A 354 -0.65 1.56 -19.51
C PRO A 354 -0.05 0.23 -19.06
N ILE A 355 0.79 -0.37 -19.90
CA ILE A 355 1.53 -1.61 -19.58
C ILE A 355 2.50 -1.46 -18.40
N THR A 356 2.87 -0.22 -18.06
CA THR A 356 3.73 0.10 -16.92
C THR A 356 2.97 0.15 -15.58
N THR A 357 1.65 -0.08 -15.60
CA THR A 357 0.81 -0.10 -14.39
C THR A 357 0.99 -1.41 -13.63
N SER A 358 1.05 -1.33 -12.30
CA SER A 358 0.96 -2.50 -11.42
C SER A 358 -0.49 -2.72 -10.96
N PHE A 359 -0.94 -3.97 -10.92
CA PHE A 359 -2.32 -4.31 -10.58
C PHE A 359 -2.40 -5.11 -9.29
N THR A 360 -3.36 -4.77 -8.43
CA THR A 360 -3.63 -5.49 -7.18
C THR A 360 -5.09 -5.91 -7.12
N PHE A 361 -5.31 -7.20 -6.87
CA PHE A 361 -6.64 -7.79 -6.67
C PHE A 361 -6.75 -8.21 -5.20
N ASN A 362 -7.68 -7.60 -4.46
CA ASN A 362 -7.77 -7.71 -3.01
C ASN A 362 -9.20 -7.85 -2.47
N ASN A 363 -10.08 -8.56 -3.17
CA ASN A 363 -11.42 -8.82 -2.66
C ASN A 363 -11.39 -9.77 -1.46
N ALA A 364 -11.95 -9.31 -0.34
CA ALA A 364 -11.93 -10.03 0.93
C ALA A 364 -12.87 -11.24 1.02
N THR A 365 -13.85 -11.34 0.14
CA THR A 365 -15.07 -12.15 0.36
C THR A 365 -15.41 -13.12 -0.77
N THR A 366 -15.01 -12.83 -2.01
CA THR A 366 -15.40 -13.61 -3.19
C THR A 366 -14.24 -13.71 -4.18
N SER A 367 -14.26 -14.75 -5.02
CA SER A 367 -13.35 -14.82 -6.17
C SER A 367 -13.50 -13.61 -7.07
N GLN A 368 -12.37 -13.20 -7.66
CA GLN A 368 -12.32 -12.14 -8.66
C GLN A 368 -11.99 -12.72 -10.03
N VAL A 369 -12.29 -11.96 -11.06
CA VAL A 369 -11.65 -12.09 -12.38
C VAL A 369 -10.76 -10.88 -12.62
N THR A 370 -9.74 -10.99 -13.47
CA THR A 370 -8.99 -9.78 -13.87
C THR A 370 -9.84 -8.86 -14.75
N GLY A 371 -10.68 -9.46 -15.59
CA GLY A 371 -11.44 -8.78 -16.63
C GLY A 371 -10.65 -8.61 -17.93
N THR A 372 -11.36 -8.28 -19.00
CA THR A 372 -10.81 -8.06 -20.35
C THR A 372 -10.09 -6.72 -20.50
N LEU A 373 -10.20 -5.83 -19.52
CA LEU A 373 -9.50 -4.55 -19.50
C LEU A 373 -8.05 -4.65 -19.00
N LEU A 374 -7.65 -5.77 -18.39
CA LEU A 374 -6.25 -5.96 -18.01
C LEU A 374 -5.39 -5.93 -19.29
N PRO A 375 -4.34 -5.12 -19.37
CA PRO A 375 -3.42 -5.18 -20.51
C PRO A 375 -2.76 -6.56 -20.63
N VAL A 376 -2.42 -6.98 -21.86
CA VAL A 376 -1.70 -8.25 -22.09
C VAL A 376 -0.26 -8.23 -21.53
N THR A 377 0.27 -7.05 -21.24
CA THR A 377 1.56 -6.87 -20.56
C THR A 377 1.37 -5.91 -19.39
N VAL A 378 1.81 -6.30 -18.19
CA VAL A 378 1.70 -5.47 -16.98
C VAL A 378 3.01 -5.41 -16.20
N ALA A 379 3.25 -4.32 -15.48
CA ALA A 379 4.49 -4.12 -14.72
C ALA A 379 4.53 -4.92 -13.42
N GLY A 380 3.40 -5.33 -12.88
CA GLY A 380 3.34 -6.11 -11.65
C GLY A 380 1.94 -6.60 -11.38
N LEU A 381 1.84 -7.71 -10.66
CA LEU A 381 0.58 -8.32 -10.28
C LEU A 381 0.61 -8.75 -8.82
N THR A 382 -0.33 -8.24 -8.02
CA THR A 382 -0.50 -8.66 -6.63
C THR A 382 -1.84 -9.31 -6.44
N ILE A 383 -1.86 -10.53 -5.92
CA ILE A 383 -3.07 -11.23 -5.47
C ILE A 383 -3.06 -11.26 -3.94
N ASN A 384 -4.08 -10.63 -3.35
CA ASN A 384 -4.26 -10.54 -1.90
C ASN A 384 -5.72 -10.79 -1.53
N ASN A 385 -6.25 -11.92 -1.98
CA ASN A 385 -7.60 -12.37 -1.64
C ASN A 385 -7.50 -13.28 -0.41
N PRO A 386 -8.10 -12.93 0.73
CA PRO A 386 -7.74 -13.49 2.02
C PRO A 386 -8.19 -14.94 2.25
N THR A 387 -9.07 -15.52 1.43
CA THR A 387 -9.46 -16.94 1.59
C THR A 387 -8.91 -17.80 0.46
N ALA A 388 -8.41 -18.98 0.79
CA ALA A 388 -7.86 -19.94 -0.18
C ALA A 388 -8.94 -20.44 -1.18
N ALA A 389 -10.22 -20.37 -0.82
CA ALA A 389 -11.34 -20.70 -1.69
C ALA A 389 -11.67 -19.58 -2.71
N THR A 390 -11.12 -18.38 -2.51
CA THR A 390 -11.33 -17.21 -3.38
C THR A 390 -10.04 -16.89 -4.13
N GLY A 391 -10.05 -17.08 -5.44
CA GLY A 391 -8.92 -16.76 -6.33
C GLY A 391 -9.21 -15.60 -7.26
N THR A 392 -8.19 -15.09 -7.94
CA THR A 392 -8.32 -14.19 -9.08
C THR A 392 -8.11 -14.99 -10.37
N THR A 393 -9.15 -15.13 -11.18
CA THR A 393 -9.06 -15.78 -12.49
C THR A 393 -8.62 -14.79 -13.55
N ILE A 394 -7.52 -15.10 -14.24
CA ILE A 394 -7.07 -14.31 -15.39
C ILE A 394 -8.08 -14.49 -16.52
N SER A 395 -8.57 -13.38 -17.07
CA SER A 395 -9.52 -13.41 -18.20
C SER A 395 -8.83 -13.34 -19.56
N ASN A 396 -7.55 -12.96 -19.61
CA ASN A 396 -6.77 -12.89 -20.84
C ASN A 396 -6.09 -14.22 -21.15
N ASN A 397 -6.12 -14.62 -22.42
CA ASN A 397 -5.48 -15.85 -22.88
C ASN A 397 -3.94 -15.73 -22.99
N ALA A 398 -3.41 -14.51 -23.06
CA ALA A 398 -1.96 -14.25 -23.05
C ALA A 398 -1.66 -13.09 -22.12
N LEU A 399 -0.98 -13.35 -20.99
CA LEU A 399 -0.57 -12.33 -20.02
C LEU A 399 0.94 -12.40 -19.79
N THR A 400 1.62 -11.27 -19.92
CA THR A 400 3.04 -11.10 -19.59
C THR A 400 3.17 -10.17 -18.40
N ILE A 401 3.85 -10.60 -17.34
CA ILE A 401 4.09 -9.81 -16.13
C ILE A 401 5.59 -9.52 -16.04
N THR A 402 5.96 -8.25 -16.23
CA THR A 402 7.36 -7.87 -16.41
C THR A 402 8.12 -7.58 -15.13
N GLY A 403 7.42 -7.09 -14.10
CA GLY A 403 7.96 -6.97 -12.74
C GLY A 403 7.42 -8.05 -11.82
N ALA A 404 7.42 -7.78 -10.52
CA ALA A 404 7.13 -8.80 -9.52
C ALA A 404 5.65 -9.24 -9.54
N THR A 405 5.44 -10.55 -9.40
CA THR A 405 4.15 -11.12 -9.01
C THR A 405 4.18 -11.45 -7.53
N THR A 406 3.25 -10.89 -6.74
CA THR A 406 3.17 -11.17 -5.31
C THR A 406 1.85 -11.87 -4.98
N LEU A 407 1.93 -13.10 -4.47
CA LEU A 407 0.76 -13.85 -4.00
C LEU A 407 0.79 -13.85 -2.48
N THR A 408 0.11 -12.87 -1.89
CA THR A 408 0.07 -12.74 -0.42
C THR A 408 -0.91 -13.75 0.16
N ARG A 409 -2.10 -13.84 -0.44
CA ARG A 409 -3.20 -14.75 -0.08
C ARG A 409 -4.07 -15.02 -1.32
N GLY A 410 -4.63 -16.23 -1.42
CA GLY A 410 -5.57 -16.63 -2.47
C GLY A 410 -4.90 -17.21 -3.72
N ALA A 411 -5.70 -17.75 -4.63
CA ALA A 411 -5.20 -18.38 -5.85
C ALA A 411 -5.12 -17.40 -7.04
N LEU A 412 -4.05 -17.42 -7.82
CA LEU A 412 -4.04 -16.94 -9.20
C LEU A 412 -4.52 -18.08 -10.10
N VAL A 413 -5.73 -17.97 -10.66
CA VAL A 413 -6.32 -19.02 -11.49
C VAL A 413 -6.08 -18.67 -12.97
N LEU A 414 -5.40 -19.54 -13.70
CA LEU A 414 -5.17 -19.41 -15.13
C LEU A 414 -6.43 -19.84 -15.90
N PRO A 415 -6.73 -19.24 -17.06
CA PRO A 415 -7.94 -19.57 -17.78
C PRO A 415 -7.86 -20.99 -18.36
N SER A 416 -9.01 -21.67 -18.45
CA SER A 416 -9.11 -23.09 -18.83
C SER A 416 -9.09 -23.38 -20.33
N ALA A 417 -9.01 -22.34 -21.17
CA ALA A 417 -8.96 -22.50 -22.62
C ALA A 417 -7.59 -22.99 -23.09
N ALA A 418 -7.59 -23.76 -24.19
CA ALA A 418 -6.36 -24.29 -24.77
C ALA A 418 -5.43 -23.16 -25.26
N GLY A 419 -4.15 -23.23 -24.90
CA GLY A 419 -3.12 -22.31 -25.40
C GLY A 419 -2.90 -21.05 -24.56
N ASN A 420 -3.45 -21.00 -23.34
CA ASN A 420 -3.24 -19.85 -22.47
C ASN A 420 -1.80 -19.80 -21.95
N LEU A 421 -1.10 -18.72 -22.26
CA LEU A 421 0.29 -18.50 -21.83
C LEU A 421 0.35 -17.35 -20.84
N VAL A 422 0.74 -17.66 -19.60
CA VAL A 422 1.14 -16.62 -18.64
C VAL A 422 2.65 -16.64 -18.51
N THR A 423 3.28 -15.53 -18.87
CA THR A 423 4.72 -15.35 -18.84
C THR A 423 5.09 -14.41 -17.69
N PHE A 424 5.85 -14.92 -16.73
CA PHE A 424 6.42 -14.15 -15.63
C PHE A 424 7.89 -13.88 -15.93
N THR A 425 8.23 -12.64 -16.33
CA THR A 425 9.65 -12.29 -16.50
C THR A 425 10.27 -11.68 -15.25
N GLY A 426 9.46 -11.09 -14.38
CA GLY A 426 9.86 -10.71 -13.03
C GLY A 426 9.69 -11.84 -12.02
N ALA A 427 10.11 -11.59 -10.77
CA ALA A 427 10.07 -12.58 -9.70
C ALA A 427 8.65 -12.93 -9.27
N ILE A 428 8.41 -14.18 -8.88
CA ILE A 428 7.19 -14.61 -8.19
C ILE A 428 7.51 -14.74 -6.70
N ASN A 429 6.79 -13.97 -5.88
CA ASN A 429 6.96 -13.90 -4.42
C ASN A 429 5.71 -14.41 -3.70
N THR A 430 5.87 -15.37 -2.79
CA THR A 430 4.79 -15.83 -1.89
C THR A 430 5.19 -15.59 -0.42
N PRO A 431 5.10 -14.34 0.08
CA PRO A 431 5.68 -13.94 1.36
C PRO A 431 5.05 -14.60 2.59
N LEU A 432 3.86 -15.21 2.45
CA LEU A 432 3.13 -15.91 3.51
C LEU A 432 2.50 -17.18 2.90
N SER A 433 2.31 -18.22 3.71
CA SER A 433 1.91 -19.60 3.36
C SER A 433 0.51 -19.78 2.75
N GLY A 434 0.04 -18.91 1.85
CA GLY A 434 -1.35 -18.91 1.40
C GLY A 434 -1.66 -18.44 -0.02
N GLY A 435 -0.65 -18.18 -0.88
CA GLY A 435 -0.88 -17.82 -2.29
C GLY A 435 -0.61 -18.99 -3.23
N THR A 436 -1.58 -19.39 -4.08
CA THR A 436 -1.43 -20.50 -5.05
C THR A 436 -1.54 -20.04 -6.51
N ILE A 437 -1.04 -20.83 -7.47
CA ILE A 437 -1.28 -20.60 -8.92
C ILE A 437 -1.94 -21.84 -9.52
N SER A 438 -3.26 -21.81 -9.74
CA SER A 438 -3.99 -22.95 -10.30
C SER A 438 -4.17 -22.80 -11.81
N GLY A 439 -3.89 -23.82 -12.60
CA GLY A 439 -4.10 -23.83 -14.05
C GLY A 439 -4.97 -24.99 -14.53
N SER A 440 -5.30 -25.00 -15.82
CA SER A 440 -5.89 -26.16 -16.51
C SER A 440 -4.81 -26.97 -17.25
N THR A 441 -5.16 -28.16 -17.74
CA THR A 441 -4.25 -29.07 -18.48
C THR A 441 -3.63 -28.44 -19.71
N THR A 442 -4.15 -27.30 -20.16
CA THR A 442 -3.68 -26.57 -21.33
C THR A 442 -3.10 -25.19 -20.99
N SER A 443 -2.97 -24.84 -19.71
CA SER A 443 -2.38 -23.59 -19.26
C SER A 443 -0.86 -23.74 -19.18
N ASN A 444 -0.13 -22.88 -19.88
CA ASN A 444 1.34 -22.85 -19.87
C ASN A 444 1.83 -21.69 -18.99
N ILE A 445 2.75 -21.99 -18.07
CA ILE A 445 3.51 -20.98 -17.35
C ILE A 445 4.93 -20.97 -17.89
N SER A 446 5.38 -19.78 -18.28
CA SER A 446 6.77 -19.50 -18.59
C SER A 446 7.32 -18.57 -17.52
N THR A 447 8.41 -18.94 -16.85
CA THR A 447 9.09 -18.06 -15.91
C THR A 447 10.53 -17.81 -16.39
N SER A 448 10.94 -16.55 -16.49
CA SER A 448 12.36 -16.18 -16.64
C SER A 448 12.91 -15.46 -15.41
N GLY A 449 12.03 -14.96 -14.54
CA GLY A 449 12.38 -14.41 -13.23
C GLY A 449 12.58 -15.50 -12.17
N GLY A 450 13.16 -15.11 -11.04
CA GLY A 450 13.30 -16.01 -9.89
C GLY A 450 11.96 -16.27 -9.20
N VAL A 451 11.63 -17.53 -8.92
CA VAL A 451 10.49 -17.89 -8.07
C VAL A 451 10.98 -18.12 -6.65
N SER A 452 10.44 -17.39 -5.67
CA SER A 452 10.81 -17.49 -4.25
C SER A 452 9.57 -17.48 -3.33
N GLY A 453 9.53 -18.38 -2.35
CA GLY A 453 8.34 -18.58 -1.53
C GLY A 453 8.50 -19.57 -0.38
N ALA A 454 7.66 -19.45 0.66
CA ALA A 454 7.55 -20.44 1.71
C ALA A 454 6.78 -21.70 1.25
N ALA A 455 7.14 -22.87 1.80
CA ALA A 455 6.89 -24.25 1.36
C ALA A 455 5.51 -24.65 0.78
N ASN A 456 4.45 -23.89 1.05
CA ASN A 456 3.07 -24.33 0.85
C ASN A 456 2.33 -23.55 -0.25
N GLY A 457 3.02 -22.71 -1.02
CA GLY A 457 2.36 -21.76 -1.92
C GLY A 457 2.07 -22.28 -3.34
N ILE A 458 3.06 -22.80 -4.06
CA ILE A 458 2.95 -22.93 -5.52
C ILE A 458 2.60 -24.37 -5.93
N SER A 459 1.31 -24.68 -6.01
CA SER A 459 0.81 -25.94 -6.60
C SER A 459 0.36 -25.68 -8.04
N PHE A 460 0.99 -26.33 -9.02
CA PHE A 460 0.52 -26.37 -10.41
C PHE A 460 -0.35 -27.61 -10.59
N THR A 461 -1.66 -27.42 -10.70
CA THR A 461 -2.60 -28.53 -10.76
C THR A 461 -2.57 -29.28 -12.08
N THR A 462 -2.29 -28.60 -13.21
CA THR A 462 -2.28 -29.22 -14.56
C THR A 462 -1.54 -28.32 -15.59
N GLY A 463 -1.06 -28.89 -16.71
CA GLY A 463 -0.39 -28.20 -17.84
C GLY A 463 1.14 -28.35 -17.87
N ALA A 464 1.75 -28.36 -19.06
CA ALA A 464 3.20 -28.43 -19.21
C ALA A 464 3.86 -27.11 -18.75
N GLN A 465 4.87 -27.19 -17.89
CA GLN A 465 5.48 -26.00 -17.27
C GLN A 465 6.93 -25.81 -17.73
N ASN A 466 7.31 -24.57 -18.07
CA ASN A 466 8.69 -24.18 -18.36
C ASN A 466 9.17 -23.19 -17.29
N LEU A 467 9.95 -23.70 -16.34
CA LEU A 467 10.43 -22.94 -15.19
C LEU A 467 11.86 -22.43 -15.43
N GLY A 468 12.13 -21.18 -15.10
CA GLY A 468 13.46 -20.57 -15.16
C GLY A 468 14.28 -20.92 -13.91
N ASN A 469 14.69 -19.92 -13.15
CA ASN A 469 15.33 -20.12 -11.84
C ASN A 469 14.24 -20.28 -10.75
N TRP A 470 14.30 -21.38 -10.01
CA TRP A 470 13.33 -21.72 -8.97
C TRP A 470 14.04 -22.05 -7.66
N ASN A 471 13.82 -21.26 -6.61
CA ASN A 471 14.29 -21.58 -5.27
C ASN A 471 13.12 -22.03 -4.41
N VAL A 472 13.20 -23.24 -3.88
CA VAL A 472 12.11 -23.94 -3.23
C VAL A 472 12.51 -24.36 -1.82
N ASN A 473 11.75 -23.90 -0.83
CA ASN A 473 11.92 -24.29 0.56
C ASN A 473 10.80 -25.25 0.98
N GLY A 474 10.95 -26.53 0.60
CA GLY A 474 9.89 -27.55 0.67
C GLY A 474 8.87 -27.34 -0.46
N LEU A 475 8.56 -28.40 -1.20
CA LEU A 475 7.50 -28.33 -2.20
C LEU A 475 6.50 -29.44 -1.92
N ASP A 476 5.33 -29.05 -1.46
CA ASP A 476 4.16 -29.91 -1.49
C ASP A 476 3.31 -29.52 -2.70
N PHE A 477 3.36 -30.33 -3.77
CA PHE A 477 2.51 -30.11 -4.95
C PHE A 477 1.03 -30.43 -4.68
N GLY A 478 0.66 -30.90 -3.48
CA GLY A 478 -0.70 -31.29 -3.14
C GLY A 478 -1.23 -30.57 -1.90
N SER A 479 -2.48 -30.12 -1.99
CA SER A 479 -3.30 -29.93 -0.79
C SER A 479 -3.43 -31.25 -0.01
N SER A 480 -4.01 -31.21 1.19
CA SER A 480 -4.35 -32.38 2.03
C SER A 480 -5.17 -33.49 1.35
N THR A 481 -5.55 -33.34 0.08
CA THR A 481 -6.05 -34.40 -0.81
C THR A 481 -5.09 -34.57 -2.00
N PRO A 482 -4.44 -35.75 -2.17
CA PRO A 482 -3.21 -35.89 -2.94
C PRO A 482 -3.47 -36.10 -4.44
N SER A 483 -3.24 -35.06 -5.24
CA SER A 483 -3.02 -35.18 -6.68
C SER A 483 -1.74 -34.42 -6.99
N GLY A 484 -0.59 -35.10 -7.03
CA GLY A 484 0.69 -34.44 -7.32
C GLY A 484 0.78 -33.95 -8.78
N LEU A 485 2.01 -33.76 -9.30
CA LEU A 485 2.22 -33.29 -10.67
C LEU A 485 1.53 -34.22 -11.69
N ASN A 486 0.43 -33.79 -12.28
CA ASN A 486 -0.23 -34.49 -13.39
C ASN A 486 0.34 -34.11 -14.76
N SER A 487 1.36 -33.26 -14.81
CA SER A 487 1.91 -32.72 -16.05
C SER A 487 3.42 -32.56 -15.98
N ALA A 488 4.07 -32.55 -17.14
CA ALA A 488 5.52 -32.43 -17.22
C ALA A 488 6.00 -31.02 -16.83
N VAL A 489 7.03 -30.96 -15.99
CA VAL A 489 7.74 -29.75 -15.58
C VAL A 489 9.14 -29.79 -16.19
N THR A 490 9.51 -28.74 -16.93
CA THR A 490 10.87 -28.55 -17.45
C THR A 490 11.51 -27.38 -16.73
N VAL A 491 12.69 -27.58 -16.15
CA VAL A 491 13.53 -26.55 -15.52
C VAL A 491 14.61 -26.14 -16.51
N ASN A 492 14.61 -24.87 -16.91
CA ASN A 492 15.57 -24.25 -17.84
C ASN A 492 16.65 -23.42 -17.13
N GLY A 493 16.50 -23.17 -15.81
CA GLY A 493 17.47 -22.44 -14.98
C GLY A 493 17.98 -23.30 -13.82
N THR A 494 18.17 -22.70 -12.65
CA THR A 494 18.55 -23.43 -11.43
C THR A 494 17.32 -23.74 -10.58
N LEU A 495 17.04 -25.02 -10.31
CA LEU A 495 16.13 -25.48 -9.27
C LEU A 495 16.93 -25.74 -7.99
N THR A 496 16.82 -24.88 -6.98
CA THR A 496 17.41 -25.09 -5.66
C THR A 496 16.36 -25.60 -4.68
N GLN A 497 16.65 -26.70 -3.99
CA GLN A 497 15.70 -27.39 -3.11
C GLN A 497 16.25 -27.47 -1.69
N THR A 498 15.59 -26.89 -0.69
CA THR A 498 16.00 -26.96 0.75
C THR A 498 15.20 -27.95 1.61
N GLY A 499 14.29 -28.72 1.01
CA GLY A 499 13.50 -29.77 1.68
C GLY A 499 12.90 -30.76 0.67
N ALA A 500 12.20 -31.82 1.08
CA ALA A 500 11.65 -32.83 0.16
C ALA A 500 10.71 -32.24 -0.92
N ILE A 501 10.79 -32.77 -2.14
CA ILE A 501 9.82 -32.57 -3.23
C ILE A 501 9.06 -33.90 -3.33
N ASP A 502 7.83 -33.91 -2.83
CA ASP A 502 6.95 -35.07 -2.94
C ASP A 502 5.92 -34.82 -4.05
N LEU A 503 6.04 -35.59 -5.14
CA LEU A 503 5.02 -35.59 -6.21
C LEU A 503 3.89 -36.57 -5.94
N TYR A 504 3.82 -37.21 -4.77
CA TYR A 504 2.89 -38.29 -4.44
C TYR A 504 2.99 -39.52 -5.36
N SER A 505 2.68 -40.70 -4.80
CA SER A 505 2.81 -41.98 -5.51
C SER A 505 1.84 -42.18 -6.69
N THR A 506 0.85 -41.30 -6.87
CA THR A 506 -0.19 -41.40 -7.91
C THR A 506 0.02 -40.45 -9.09
N ALA A 507 0.90 -39.45 -8.97
CA ALA A 507 1.05 -38.44 -10.01
C ALA A 507 2.02 -38.89 -11.12
N THR A 508 1.63 -38.68 -12.38
CA THR A 508 2.34 -39.19 -13.57
C THR A 508 3.22 -38.15 -14.28
N GLY A 509 3.20 -36.90 -13.84
CA GLY A 509 3.93 -35.79 -14.45
C GLY A 509 5.45 -35.95 -14.33
N ALA A 510 6.18 -35.68 -15.42
CA ALA A 510 7.62 -35.82 -15.45
C ALA A 510 8.36 -34.56 -14.98
N LEU A 511 9.47 -34.68 -14.26
CA LEU A 511 10.42 -33.58 -14.05
C LEU A 511 11.58 -33.71 -15.03
N THR A 512 11.82 -32.67 -15.82
CA THR A 512 12.94 -32.57 -16.75
C THR A 512 13.84 -31.41 -16.36
N ILE A 513 15.12 -31.67 -16.14
CA ILE A 513 16.15 -30.63 -16.01
C ILE A 513 16.79 -30.45 -17.38
N ALA A 514 16.59 -29.30 -18.00
CA ALA A 514 16.98 -29.02 -19.38
C ALA A 514 18.49 -28.82 -19.54
N ASN A 515 18.95 -28.74 -20.80
CA ASN A 515 20.35 -28.45 -21.11
C ASN A 515 20.77 -27.08 -20.52
N GLY A 516 21.89 -27.04 -19.80
CA GLY A 516 22.41 -25.83 -19.12
C GLY A 516 21.73 -25.52 -17.78
N ALA A 517 20.63 -26.21 -17.45
CA ALA A 517 19.94 -26.05 -16.17
C ALA A 517 20.69 -26.74 -15.03
N THR A 518 20.42 -26.33 -13.79
CA THR A 518 20.99 -26.95 -12.58
C THR A 518 19.87 -27.43 -11.66
N TYR A 519 19.97 -28.65 -11.15
CA TYR A 519 19.19 -29.11 -10.00
C TYR A 519 20.12 -29.15 -8.79
N ASP A 520 19.89 -28.28 -7.81
CA ASP A 520 20.68 -28.11 -6.61
C ASP A 520 19.91 -28.60 -5.39
N GLU A 521 20.14 -29.86 -5.04
CA GLU A 521 19.57 -30.47 -3.85
C GLU A 521 20.36 -29.98 -2.63
N LEU A 522 19.71 -29.25 -1.72
CA LEU A 522 20.23 -28.89 -0.40
C LEU A 522 19.63 -29.83 0.67
N ALA A 523 20.21 -29.82 1.87
CA ALA A 523 20.09 -30.89 2.88
C ALA A 523 18.70 -31.57 3.00
N ASN A 524 18.67 -32.90 2.91
CA ASN A 524 17.47 -33.76 3.00
C ASN A 524 16.42 -33.55 1.90
N GLY A 525 16.79 -32.95 0.76
CA GLY A 525 15.96 -32.95 -0.43
C GLY A 525 15.83 -34.36 -1.02
N TRP A 526 14.66 -34.72 -1.53
CA TRP A 526 14.52 -35.88 -2.40
C TRP A 526 13.34 -35.62 -3.31
N TYR A 527 13.41 -36.11 -4.54
CA TYR A 527 12.31 -36.12 -5.48
C TYR A 527 11.59 -37.47 -5.40
N ARG A 528 10.33 -37.57 -4.96
CA ARG A 528 9.56 -38.83 -5.08
C ARG A 528 8.30 -38.67 -5.93
N GLY A 529 7.79 -39.78 -6.47
CA GLY A 529 6.52 -39.79 -7.20
C GLY A 529 6.39 -40.98 -8.15
N ALA A 530 5.31 -41.05 -8.93
CA ALA A 530 5.18 -42.01 -10.02
C ALA A 530 5.61 -41.47 -11.40
N GLY A 531 5.83 -40.17 -11.52
CA GLY A 531 6.20 -39.52 -12.78
C GLY A 531 7.69 -39.61 -13.12
N ALA A 532 8.03 -39.53 -14.41
CA ALA A 532 9.41 -39.67 -14.87
C ALA A 532 10.34 -38.58 -14.33
N PHE A 533 11.64 -38.86 -14.29
CA PHE A 533 12.70 -37.88 -14.02
C PHE A 533 13.70 -37.90 -15.17
N THR A 534 14.01 -36.75 -15.76
CA THR A 534 14.96 -36.62 -16.87
C THR A 534 16.00 -35.55 -16.53
N LEU A 535 17.28 -35.92 -16.50
CA LEU A 535 18.41 -35.01 -16.45
C LEU A 535 19.04 -34.95 -17.85
N SER A 536 18.86 -33.82 -18.56
CA SER A 536 19.28 -33.67 -19.96
C SER A 536 20.80 -33.53 -20.10
N SER A 537 21.33 -33.78 -21.30
CA SER A 537 22.73 -33.48 -21.62
C SER A 537 23.03 -31.99 -21.38
N GLY A 538 24.16 -31.66 -20.76
CA GLY A 538 24.55 -30.29 -20.40
C GLY A 538 23.90 -29.75 -19.13
N ALA A 539 22.96 -30.48 -18.51
CA ALA A 539 22.42 -30.13 -17.19
C ALA A 539 23.44 -30.40 -16.07
N THR A 540 23.25 -29.80 -14.89
CA THR A 540 24.00 -30.11 -13.67
C THR A 540 23.07 -30.63 -12.58
N PHE A 541 23.43 -31.69 -11.89
CA PHE A 541 22.73 -32.18 -10.71
C PHE A 541 23.69 -32.20 -9.51
N LYS A 542 23.46 -31.30 -8.54
CA LYS A 542 24.13 -31.32 -7.25
C LYS A 542 23.31 -32.13 -6.26
N ILE A 543 23.90 -33.20 -5.77
CA ILE A 543 23.29 -34.27 -5.00
C ILE A 543 23.77 -34.14 -3.57
N ASN A 544 22.83 -33.91 -2.68
CA ASN A 544 23.10 -33.78 -1.25
C ASN A 544 22.37 -34.84 -0.43
N GLU A 545 21.81 -35.87 -1.07
CA GLU A 545 21.25 -37.01 -0.33
C GLU A 545 22.39 -37.94 0.12
N ALA A 546 22.39 -38.36 1.38
CA ALA A 546 23.36 -39.27 1.96
C ALA A 546 23.41 -40.61 1.21
N THR A 547 22.27 -41.10 0.72
CA THR A 547 22.26 -42.32 -0.10
C THR A 547 22.78 -42.09 -1.53
N GLY A 548 22.92 -40.84 -1.99
CA GLY A 548 23.43 -40.52 -3.33
C GLY A 548 22.40 -40.79 -4.44
N LEU A 549 22.77 -41.49 -5.50
CA LEU A 549 21.90 -41.78 -6.65
C LEU A 549 21.63 -43.28 -6.79
N PHE A 550 20.37 -43.70 -6.70
CA PHE A 550 19.97 -45.10 -6.90
C PHE A 550 18.99 -45.28 -8.06
N ALA A 551 19.08 -46.42 -8.75
CA ALA A 551 18.13 -46.76 -9.81
C ALA A 551 16.77 -47.17 -9.23
N ASP A 552 16.74 -47.78 -8.04
CA ASP A 552 15.48 -48.17 -7.39
C ASP A 552 14.66 -46.95 -6.96
N GLY A 553 13.34 -47.04 -7.05
CA GLY A 553 12.43 -45.95 -6.66
C GLY A 553 12.39 -45.68 -5.15
N SER A 554 13.10 -46.45 -4.33
CA SER A 554 13.00 -46.42 -2.86
C SER A 554 14.08 -45.58 -2.16
N SER A 555 15.22 -45.34 -2.80
CA SER A 555 16.39 -44.68 -2.20
C SER A 555 17.04 -43.65 -3.14
N GLY A 556 17.96 -42.85 -2.63
CA GLY A 556 18.67 -41.79 -3.38
C GLY A 556 17.96 -40.44 -3.41
N ALA A 557 18.57 -39.49 -4.11
CA ALA A 557 18.05 -38.15 -4.36
C ALA A 557 16.79 -38.14 -5.25
N VAL A 558 16.64 -39.15 -6.10
CA VAL A 558 15.51 -39.31 -7.02
C VAL A 558 14.85 -40.67 -6.75
N ARG A 559 13.70 -40.65 -6.07
CA ARG A 559 12.88 -41.77 -5.58
C ARG A 559 11.55 -41.85 -6.33
N THR A 560 11.61 -41.78 -7.67
CA THR A 560 10.42 -42.00 -8.50
C THR A 560 10.26 -43.47 -8.90
N THR A 561 9.02 -43.95 -8.98
CA THR A 561 8.65 -45.24 -9.59
C THR A 561 8.50 -45.15 -11.11
N GLY A 562 8.47 -43.93 -11.67
CA GLY A 562 8.50 -43.69 -13.11
C GLY A 562 9.90 -43.86 -13.72
N THR A 563 10.01 -43.68 -15.03
CA THR A 563 11.29 -43.77 -15.75
C THR A 563 12.29 -42.71 -15.25
N LYS A 564 13.51 -43.14 -14.91
CA LYS A 564 14.63 -42.24 -14.61
C LYS A 564 15.58 -42.22 -15.80
N THR A 565 15.82 -41.05 -16.35
CA THR A 565 16.74 -40.82 -17.47
C THR A 565 17.83 -39.87 -17.02
N TYR A 566 19.04 -40.41 -16.84
CA TYR A 566 20.23 -39.64 -16.53
C TYR A 566 21.09 -39.56 -17.79
N SER A 567 21.25 -38.37 -18.36
CA SER A 567 22.11 -38.21 -19.54
C SER A 567 23.57 -38.38 -19.17
N GLY A 568 24.31 -39.13 -19.99
CA GLY A 568 25.77 -39.20 -19.89
C GLY A 568 26.44 -37.82 -20.02
N GLY A 569 25.87 -36.92 -20.82
CA GLY A 569 26.41 -35.56 -21.00
C GLY A 569 26.02 -34.56 -19.90
N ALA A 570 25.33 -34.98 -18.84
CA ALA A 570 25.06 -34.13 -17.68
C ALA A 570 26.26 -34.12 -16.72
N SER A 571 26.34 -33.08 -15.89
CA SER A 571 27.31 -32.99 -14.79
C SER A 571 26.65 -33.39 -13.46
N TYR A 572 27.38 -34.11 -12.63
CA TYR A 572 26.93 -34.64 -11.33
C TYR A 572 27.88 -34.13 -10.24
N THR A 573 27.36 -33.51 -9.20
CA THR A 573 28.15 -33.02 -8.07
C THR A 573 27.66 -33.65 -6.76
N PHE A 574 28.49 -34.44 -6.09
CA PHE A 574 28.19 -35.07 -4.81
C PHE A 574 28.70 -34.18 -3.68
N ASN A 575 27.79 -33.64 -2.86
CA ASN A 575 28.08 -32.57 -1.89
C ASN A 575 27.72 -32.92 -0.43
N ASN A 576 27.20 -34.12 -0.12
CA ASN A 576 26.75 -34.43 1.24
C ASN A 576 27.89 -34.77 2.18
N THR A 577 27.91 -34.16 3.37
CA THR A 577 28.74 -34.56 4.53
C THR A 577 28.81 -36.05 4.88
N ALA A 578 27.84 -36.87 4.49
CA ALA A 578 27.82 -38.33 4.65
C ALA A 578 28.39 -39.04 3.41
N ALA A 579 28.87 -40.27 3.57
CA ALA A 579 29.29 -41.10 2.44
C ALA A 579 28.14 -41.30 1.45
N GLN A 580 28.36 -40.95 0.17
CA GLN A 580 27.37 -41.08 -0.89
C GLN A 580 27.72 -42.26 -1.82
N ALA A 581 26.70 -42.88 -2.40
CA ALA A 581 26.87 -43.93 -3.42
C ALA A 581 26.37 -43.44 -4.78
N ILE A 582 27.08 -43.81 -5.86
CA ILE A 582 26.59 -43.60 -7.25
C ILE A 582 25.49 -44.62 -7.61
N GLY A 583 25.30 -45.63 -6.77
CA GLY A 583 24.31 -46.68 -6.92
C GLY A 583 24.34 -47.32 -8.31
N THR A 584 23.22 -47.93 -8.71
CA THR A 584 23.05 -48.53 -10.05
C THR A 584 22.45 -47.55 -11.07
N ALA A 585 22.25 -46.28 -10.68
CA ALA A 585 21.59 -45.26 -11.50
C ALA A 585 22.41 -44.91 -12.75
N LEU A 586 23.74 -44.85 -12.61
CA LEU A 586 24.68 -44.59 -13.70
C LEU A 586 25.34 -45.88 -14.23
N ASP A 587 24.96 -47.05 -13.72
CA ASP A 587 25.58 -48.34 -14.02
C ASP A 587 24.90 -49.05 -15.21
N ALA A 588 25.68 -49.36 -16.25
CA ALA A 588 25.24 -49.84 -17.56
C ALA A 588 24.61 -51.24 -17.57
N ALA A 589 24.75 -52.03 -16.51
CA ALA A 589 24.69 -53.49 -16.64
C ALA A 589 23.31 -54.18 -16.51
N GLY A 590 22.14 -53.56 -16.71
CA GLY A 590 20.90 -54.37 -16.61
C GLY A 590 19.49 -53.80 -16.77
N GLY A 591 19.24 -52.67 -17.43
CA GLY A 591 17.85 -52.23 -17.66
C GLY A 591 17.74 -51.13 -18.70
N ALA A 592 16.66 -51.14 -19.50
CA ALA A 592 16.46 -50.29 -20.67
C ALA A 592 16.61 -48.78 -20.35
N GLY A 593 17.55 -48.11 -21.03
CA GLY A 593 17.73 -46.65 -20.98
C GLY A 593 19.12 -46.13 -20.55
N LYS A 594 20.12 -46.99 -20.34
CA LYS A 594 21.40 -46.61 -19.73
C LYS A 594 22.57 -46.52 -20.72
N THR A 595 22.97 -45.30 -21.08
CA THR A 595 24.25 -45.04 -21.77
C THR A 595 25.36 -44.92 -20.72
N GLY A 596 26.14 -45.98 -20.49
CA GLY A 596 27.26 -46.02 -19.54
C GLY A 596 28.48 -45.15 -19.87
N VAL A 597 28.30 -44.05 -20.60
CA VAL A 597 29.35 -43.10 -20.95
C VAL A 597 28.97 -41.75 -20.38
N ILE A 598 29.65 -41.32 -19.32
CA ILE A 598 29.51 -39.98 -18.76
C ILE A 598 30.43 -39.05 -19.54
N THR A 599 29.89 -38.18 -20.38
CA THR A 599 30.66 -37.15 -21.10
C THR A 599 30.64 -35.79 -20.40
N GLY A 600 29.84 -35.63 -19.33
CA GLY A 600 29.88 -34.46 -18.45
C GLY A 600 30.87 -34.58 -17.28
N ASN A 601 30.80 -33.64 -16.34
CA ASN A 601 31.69 -33.62 -15.16
C ASN A 601 31.10 -34.41 -13.99
N VAL A 602 31.92 -35.21 -13.31
CA VAL A 602 31.60 -35.82 -12.01
C VAL A 602 32.50 -35.18 -10.98
N VAL A 603 31.92 -34.43 -10.04
CA VAL A 603 32.65 -33.74 -8.99
C VAL A 603 32.19 -34.26 -7.64
N VAL A 604 33.12 -34.59 -6.75
CA VAL A 604 32.84 -34.99 -5.37
C VAL A 604 33.43 -33.93 -4.44
N ASN A 605 32.60 -32.97 -4.02
CA ASN A 605 33.04 -31.91 -3.11
C ASN A 605 32.80 -32.36 -1.68
N GLY A 606 33.69 -33.21 -1.18
CA GLY A 606 33.61 -33.71 0.17
C GLY A 606 34.47 -32.97 1.19
N GLY A 607 33.90 -32.71 2.37
CA GLY A 607 34.62 -32.44 3.61
C GLY A 607 35.26 -33.71 4.20
N ALA A 608 36.07 -33.57 5.26
CA ALA A 608 36.79 -34.70 5.87
C ALA A 608 35.84 -35.83 6.30
N GLY A 609 36.09 -37.06 5.82
CA GLY A 609 35.27 -38.25 6.10
C GLY A 609 34.20 -38.58 5.05
N GLN A 610 34.13 -37.83 3.95
CA GLN A 610 33.24 -38.13 2.84
C GLN A 610 33.82 -39.20 1.91
N ASN A 611 33.08 -40.30 1.75
CA ASN A 611 33.45 -41.40 0.88
C ASN A 611 32.46 -41.49 -0.29
N LEU A 612 32.95 -41.49 -1.53
CA LEU A 612 32.16 -41.92 -2.68
C LEU A 612 32.36 -43.43 -2.85
N THR A 613 31.29 -44.22 -2.79
CA THR A 613 31.36 -45.66 -3.05
C THR A 613 30.76 -45.99 -4.41
N LEU A 614 31.55 -46.65 -5.26
CA LEU A 614 31.05 -47.27 -6.49
C LEU A 614 30.48 -48.64 -6.18
N ASN A 615 29.50 -49.10 -6.96
CA ASN A 615 29.06 -50.49 -6.86
C ASN A 615 30.05 -51.41 -7.57
N ALA A 616 30.09 -52.68 -7.17
CA ALA A 616 30.89 -53.68 -7.85
C ALA A 616 30.44 -53.80 -9.31
N GLY A 617 31.40 -53.76 -10.23
CA GLY A 617 31.13 -53.80 -11.68
C GLY A 617 30.76 -52.46 -12.32
N THR A 618 30.70 -51.36 -11.56
CA THR A 618 30.39 -50.03 -12.13
C THR A 618 31.51 -49.54 -13.04
N ILE A 619 31.16 -49.24 -14.30
CA ILE A 619 32.07 -48.63 -15.28
C ILE A 619 31.67 -47.16 -15.46
N ILE A 620 32.56 -46.25 -15.08
CA ILE A 620 32.44 -44.82 -15.36
C ILE A 620 33.38 -44.50 -16.52
N THR A 621 32.83 -44.30 -17.71
CA THR A 621 33.61 -43.81 -18.85
C THR A 621 33.52 -42.30 -18.93
N ILE A 622 34.62 -41.58 -18.77
CA ILE A 622 34.70 -40.11 -18.85
C ILE A 622 35.37 -39.71 -20.14
N ASN A 623 34.61 -39.13 -21.06
CA ASN A 623 35.16 -38.63 -22.32
C ASN A 623 35.33 -37.12 -22.28
N SER A 624 36.38 -36.62 -22.94
CA SER A 624 36.60 -35.17 -23.12
C SER A 624 35.36 -34.49 -23.73
N PRO A 625 34.93 -33.32 -23.23
CA PRO A 625 35.61 -32.46 -22.25
C PRO A 625 35.30 -32.78 -20.76
N GLY A 626 34.59 -33.86 -20.47
CA GLY A 626 34.23 -34.25 -19.10
C GLY A 626 35.45 -34.52 -18.20
N SER A 627 35.24 -34.37 -16.89
CA SER A 627 36.25 -34.63 -15.86
C SER A 627 35.70 -35.38 -14.66
N PHE A 628 36.50 -36.26 -14.05
CA PHE A 628 36.31 -36.75 -12.68
C PHE A 628 37.13 -35.86 -11.75
N THR A 629 36.53 -35.29 -10.73
CA THR A 629 37.27 -34.61 -9.66
C THR A 629 36.86 -35.17 -8.31
N LEU A 630 37.80 -35.79 -7.60
CA LEU A 630 37.61 -36.25 -6.24
C LEU A 630 38.26 -35.26 -5.27
N GLY A 631 37.46 -34.67 -4.39
CA GLY A 631 37.92 -33.75 -3.35
C GLY A 631 37.95 -32.27 -3.80
N THR A 632 38.16 -31.40 -2.82
CA THR A 632 38.44 -29.97 -3.01
C THR A 632 39.88 -29.69 -2.64
N SER A 633 40.42 -28.52 -3.00
CA SER A 633 41.81 -28.16 -2.68
C SER A 633 42.16 -28.19 -1.18
N THR A 634 41.16 -28.22 -0.28
CA THR A 634 41.35 -28.12 1.16
C THR A 634 40.90 -29.34 1.97
N THR A 635 40.32 -30.37 1.35
CA THR A 635 39.74 -31.49 2.11
C THR A 635 39.84 -32.81 1.34
N ALA A 636 40.34 -33.86 2.02
CA ALA A 636 40.49 -35.20 1.46
C ALA A 636 39.13 -35.89 1.32
N ALA A 637 38.86 -36.46 0.15
CA ALA A 637 37.72 -37.33 -0.13
C ALA A 637 38.23 -38.71 -0.55
N THR A 638 37.56 -39.78 -0.11
CA THR A 638 37.96 -41.16 -0.44
C THR A 638 37.02 -41.74 -1.50
N LEU A 639 37.60 -42.34 -2.55
CA LEU A 639 36.85 -43.14 -3.52
C LEU A 639 37.01 -44.62 -3.16
N THR A 640 35.91 -45.28 -2.82
CA THR A 640 35.88 -46.74 -2.64
C THR A 640 35.35 -47.38 -3.92
N ALA A 641 36.24 -48.05 -4.66
CA ALA A 641 35.91 -48.78 -5.88
C ALA A 641 36.06 -50.29 -5.62
N PRO A 642 34.96 -51.06 -5.55
CA PRO A 642 35.04 -52.51 -5.40
C PRO A 642 35.71 -53.20 -6.60
N ALA A 643 36.00 -54.50 -6.46
CA ALA A 643 36.53 -55.29 -7.56
C ALA A 643 35.63 -55.18 -8.81
N ALA A 644 36.27 -55.04 -9.98
CA ALA A 644 35.66 -54.82 -11.30
C ALA A 644 35.01 -53.45 -11.55
N SER A 645 35.14 -52.46 -10.66
CA SER A 645 34.80 -51.07 -11.00
C SER A 645 35.91 -50.43 -11.82
N ILE A 646 35.56 -49.72 -12.90
CA ILE A 646 36.50 -49.12 -13.84
C ILE A 646 36.17 -47.65 -14.04
N ILE A 647 37.13 -46.75 -13.82
CA ILE A 647 37.09 -45.39 -14.34
C ILE A 647 37.99 -45.36 -15.59
N ASN A 648 37.41 -45.13 -16.76
CA ASN A 648 38.11 -45.16 -18.05
C ASN A 648 37.68 -43.97 -18.92
N GLY A 649 38.32 -43.70 -20.05
CA GLY A 649 37.92 -42.70 -21.04
C GLY A 649 39.00 -41.66 -21.33
N SER A 650 38.66 -40.68 -22.18
CA SER A 650 39.57 -39.64 -22.68
C SER A 650 39.53 -38.30 -21.91
N GLY A 651 38.72 -38.20 -20.88
CA GLY A 651 38.59 -37.01 -20.03
C GLY A 651 39.63 -36.95 -18.90
N ASN A 652 39.63 -35.86 -18.15
CA ASN A 652 40.58 -35.65 -17.06
C ASN A 652 40.11 -36.34 -15.77
N VAL A 653 40.99 -37.08 -15.11
CA VAL A 653 40.77 -37.58 -13.74
C VAL A 653 41.69 -36.83 -12.81
N THR A 654 41.11 -36.07 -11.88
CA THR A 654 41.84 -35.24 -10.93
C THR A 654 41.52 -35.67 -9.51
N PHE A 655 42.55 -36.01 -8.74
CA PHE A 655 42.45 -36.25 -7.31
C PHE A 655 43.03 -35.04 -6.59
N LEU A 656 42.22 -34.33 -5.83
CA LEU A 656 42.60 -33.12 -5.10
C LEU A 656 42.56 -33.41 -3.58
N GLY A 657 43.67 -33.13 -2.89
CA GLY A 657 43.84 -33.37 -1.46
C GLY A 657 44.94 -34.39 -1.12
N ASN A 658 45.33 -34.47 0.16
CA ASN A 658 46.19 -35.54 0.67
C ASN A 658 45.34 -36.82 0.76
N GLY A 659 45.40 -37.66 -0.28
CA GLY A 659 44.76 -38.97 -0.32
C GLY A 659 45.36 -39.96 0.66
#